data_AF-M5EPP0-F1
#
_entry.id   AF-M5EPP0-F1
#
_cell.length_a   1.000
_cell.length_b   1.000
_cell.length_c   1.000
_cell.angle_alpha   90.00
_cell.angle_beta   90.00
_cell.angle_gamma   90.00
#
_symmetry.space_group_name_H-M   'P 1'
#
loop_
_entity.id
_entity.type
_entity.pdbx_description
1 polymer ?
#
loop_
_entity_poly.entity_id
_entity_poly.type
_entity_poly.pdbx_seq_one_letter_code
_entity_poly.pdbx_strand_id
1 'polypeptide(L)'
;MRDTLVATVQAQLPPHFQDAQHSVANHRKNCVSLFRLHSQCAQVTESTPRGTRLVGEKVFNECFFDCLHRILPLKKGFKGADRISRFVATYAAYAVEQLSNPGTDAPNDHEDDTPATRFVAILLKHLLKGFQSKDKNVRLRCCTCVALLINSMDSVDDDLYETLVSLLMQRLVDKESAVRVQAVIALARLQCSEAGTDERTMRLLLHLLRHDTSADVRRAALFNIPPTTATLPYLLERLLDVDATNRRCVYLVSLKSLLDSQPTVELESGLVIKESLGLGEVSLSEVVRIGLHEREPTVQKAARKLVTYWLEAAGGNILTLLSMLHVMRSPDGEPVVLALLEDLPDVRASVSRLLADHHTYWADITPGKALLARCFVLYATTHHMERELETCVPVVTALVYRIQAEYHALNALLEQQAAEEMEEDMPALQDDRALAHVFVVGELLAIAMYCDYGDELGRRNMFMLVRDMLSNAWLPAQLVSRCLDVLLRLASGQRDFLQIVVELVQALDAELDEADKDEDGDLSVRQSLSWHRRVDKDASPAQAADLAALDARRLLIVRAMLERMTGTLQDETTLEGLIQELIVPTVQSKDAALREQGLICLGLCSLLDKKTALITFPLLLNQIQRANGTIQARCVESLFDLTVVHGMDALCTQSASVAARNEFDGDEEKGLQYARQQLLGFLLSLLEHEEPEIQAIASEGLAKLLLTGVLSEDDVLKSLILTYMSPDTAANQPLRQCLSYFLPLFCSSHARHQRMIQHVFMDVFDILAHLYDDPEARTHMISPAQLAAQLAEWSHPDRSMLTDPDVYVHVDMAVDAMKHALQTPSRDQRKALAQMLGKLAWPAALDAARATSLFLLGREWQRRADDATTRNALLKYEQALLKRYNVPEQGPDNEVMSSLEALFRALPPPDTARPRARSRSSRTPSVATERDASPSDVDLDDATTSEEEVVSEPRRRQRPLPSHDEVDEDEDELGL
;
A
#
# COMPACT_ATOMS: atom_id res chain seq x y z
N MET A 1 -65.56 21.80 16.13
CA MET A 1 -65.20 20.50 15.51
C MET A 1 -63.72 20.46 15.20
N ARG A 2 -63.19 21.39 14.39
CA ARG A 2 -61.74 21.50 14.13
C ARG A 2 -60.93 21.68 15.42
N ASP A 3 -61.33 22.59 16.30
CA ASP A 3 -60.57 22.92 17.53
C ASP A 3 -60.60 21.77 18.55
N THR A 4 -61.73 21.05 18.61
CA THR A 4 -61.86 19.81 19.39
C THR A 4 -60.94 18.71 18.84
N LEU A 5 -60.83 18.56 17.52
CA LEU A 5 -59.88 17.60 16.91
C LEU A 5 -58.42 17.99 17.17
N VAL A 6 -58.07 19.28 17.04
CA VAL A 6 -56.72 19.80 17.35
C VAL A 6 -56.34 19.47 18.78
N ALA A 7 -57.22 19.74 19.76
CA ALA A 7 -56.98 19.39 21.16
C ALA A 7 -56.81 17.88 21.38
N THR A 8 -57.60 17.04 20.69
CA THR A 8 -57.47 15.58 20.76
C THR A 8 -56.14 15.08 20.22
N VAL A 9 -55.72 15.53 19.04
CA VAL A 9 -54.46 15.13 18.41
C VAL A 9 -53.26 15.62 19.23
N GLN A 10 -53.27 16.87 19.69
CA GLN A 10 -52.21 17.44 20.53
C GLN A 10 -52.05 16.72 21.87
N ALA A 11 -53.13 16.13 22.41
CA ALA A 11 -53.07 15.32 23.63
C ALA A 11 -52.57 13.88 23.38
N GLN A 12 -52.99 13.25 22.28
CA GLN A 12 -52.80 11.80 22.06
C GLN A 12 -51.57 11.44 21.21
N LEU A 13 -51.11 12.31 20.29
CA LEU A 13 -49.98 12.01 19.41
C LEU A 13 -48.61 12.09 20.12
N PRO A 14 -48.28 13.14 20.90
CA PRO A 14 -46.94 13.28 21.49
C PRO A 14 -46.51 12.14 22.44
N PRO A 15 -47.39 11.50 23.25
CA PRO A 15 -47.03 10.33 24.05
C PRO A 15 -46.40 9.17 23.26
N HIS A 16 -46.83 8.93 22.01
CA HIS A 16 -46.26 7.86 21.19
C HIS A 16 -44.81 8.14 20.79
N PHE A 17 -44.47 9.40 20.50
CA PHE A 17 -43.07 9.83 20.32
C PHE A 17 -42.30 9.78 21.65
N GLN A 18 -42.90 10.21 22.76
CA GLN A 18 -42.26 10.21 24.07
C GLN A 18 -41.80 8.79 24.46
N ASP A 19 -42.63 7.78 24.28
CA ASP A 19 -42.29 6.37 24.52
C ASP A 19 -41.29 5.80 23.49
N ALA A 20 -41.46 6.14 22.21
CA ALA A 20 -40.63 5.59 21.12
C ALA A 20 -39.15 6.02 21.19
N GLN A 21 -38.83 7.15 21.84
CA GLN A 21 -37.43 7.57 22.03
C GLN A 21 -36.68 6.70 23.06
N HIS A 22 -37.40 6.00 23.95
CA HIS A 22 -36.80 5.22 25.05
C HIS A 22 -36.44 3.79 24.65
N SER A 23 -37.30 3.13 23.86
CA SER A 23 -37.05 1.75 23.40
C SER A 23 -37.68 1.46 22.03
N VAL A 24 -36.97 0.71 21.20
CA VAL A 24 -37.45 0.18 19.91
C VAL A 24 -38.54 -0.88 20.11
N ALA A 25 -38.52 -1.62 21.23
CA ALA A 25 -39.52 -2.64 21.53
C ALA A 25 -40.96 -2.09 21.59
N ASN A 26 -41.13 -0.81 21.93
CA ASN A 26 -42.43 -0.16 21.99
C ASN A 26 -42.95 0.31 20.62
N HIS A 27 -42.12 0.31 19.56
CA HIS A 27 -42.45 0.92 18.27
C HIS A 27 -43.70 0.28 17.65
N ARG A 28 -43.78 -1.06 17.56
CA ARG A 28 -44.97 -1.74 16.98
C ARG A 28 -46.27 -1.40 17.71
N LYS A 29 -46.25 -1.38 19.06
CA LYS A 29 -47.42 -0.99 19.89
C LYS A 29 -47.83 0.46 19.61
N ASN A 30 -46.86 1.36 19.49
CA ASN A 30 -47.12 2.77 19.21
C ASN A 30 -47.60 3.00 17.78
N CYS A 31 -47.12 2.25 16.78
CA CYS A 31 -47.64 2.32 15.41
C CYS A 31 -49.12 1.90 15.35
N VAL A 32 -49.49 0.77 15.96
CA VAL A 32 -50.88 0.28 16.03
C VAL A 32 -51.81 1.31 16.69
N SER A 33 -51.36 1.98 17.75
CA SER A 33 -52.15 3.00 18.46
C SER A 33 -52.25 4.31 17.69
N LEU A 34 -51.13 4.79 17.13
CA LEU A 34 -51.06 6.03 16.37
C LEU A 34 -51.84 5.93 15.05
N PHE A 35 -51.85 4.75 14.41
CA PHE A 35 -52.65 4.49 13.21
C PHE A 35 -54.15 4.66 13.48
N ARG A 36 -54.66 4.20 14.62
CA ARG A 36 -56.09 4.39 14.99
C ARG A 36 -56.45 5.88 15.09
N LEU A 37 -55.57 6.70 15.67
CA LEU A 37 -55.74 8.15 15.72
C LEU A 37 -55.68 8.76 14.31
N HIS A 38 -54.77 8.28 13.44
CA HIS A 38 -54.65 8.73 12.06
C HIS A 38 -55.91 8.40 11.22
N SER A 39 -56.43 7.18 11.30
CA SER A 39 -57.68 6.79 10.63
C SER A 39 -58.89 7.62 11.10
N GLN A 40 -58.97 7.93 12.40
CA GLN A 40 -60.00 8.83 12.93
C GLN A 40 -59.84 10.26 12.41
N CYS A 41 -58.60 10.75 12.25
CA CYS A 41 -58.33 12.07 11.67
C CYS A 41 -58.69 12.12 10.17
N ALA A 42 -58.37 11.06 9.40
CA ALA A 42 -58.67 11.00 7.96
C ALA A 42 -60.18 11.13 7.65
N GLN A 43 -61.05 10.67 8.55
CA GLN A 43 -62.51 10.80 8.42
C GLN A 43 -63.04 12.24 8.59
N VAL A 44 -62.22 13.19 9.09
CA VAL A 44 -62.69 14.56 9.38
C VAL A 44 -62.36 15.52 8.23
N THR A 45 -63.35 15.77 7.37
CA THR A 45 -63.26 16.68 6.22
C THR A 45 -64.17 17.91 6.34
N GLU A 46 -63.83 18.99 5.63
CA GLU A 46 -64.63 20.21 5.51
C GLU A 46 -65.02 20.43 4.03
N SER A 47 -66.30 20.43 3.70
CA SER A 47 -66.77 20.70 2.33
C SER A 47 -66.72 22.19 2.02
N THR A 48 -66.17 22.58 0.87
CA THR A 48 -66.02 23.99 0.48
C THR A 48 -66.32 24.24 -1.01
N PRO A 49 -66.56 25.49 -1.44
CA PRO A 49 -66.85 25.82 -2.85
C PRO A 49 -65.73 25.54 -3.85
N ARG A 50 -64.57 25.02 -3.40
CA ARG A 50 -63.45 24.56 -4.25
C ARG A 50 -63.12 23.08 -4.03
N GLY A 51 -64.04 22.30 -3.46
CA GLY A 51 -63.87 20.88 -3.14
C GLY A 51 -63.71 20.59 -1.64
N THR A 52 -63.51 19.32 -1.33
CA THR A 52 -63.36 18.79 0.02
C THR A 52 -61.96 19.08 0.58
N ARG A 53 -61.88 19.64 1.79
CA ARG A 53 -60.62 19.81 2.53
C ARG A 53 -60.42 18.67 3.53
N LEU A 54 -59.24 18.05 3.48
CA LEU A 54 -58.79 17.01 4.41
C LEU A 54 -58.27 17.63 5.72
N VAL A 55 -59.18 18.26 6.48
CA VAL A 55 -58.81 19.07 7.67
C VAL A 55 -58.20 18.23 8.78
N GLY A 56 -58.67 17.01 9.00
CA GLY A 56 -58.13 16.12 10.03
C GLY A 56 -56.77 15.52 9.66
N GLU A 57 -56.56 15.08 8.42
CA GLU A 57 -55.22 14.68 7.93
C GLU A 57 -54.22 15.84 8.13
N LYS A 58 -54.59 17.06 7.77
CA LYS A 58 -53.75 18.24 7.99
C LYS A 58 -53.37 18.44 9.47
N VAL A 59 -54.33 18.33 10.39
CA VAL A 59 -54.09 18.50 11.84
C VAL A 59 -53.19 17.39 12.40
N PHE A 60 -53.36 16.15 11.93
CA PHE A 60 -52.47 15.04 12.27
C PHE A 60 -51.04 15.31 11.80
N ASN A 61 -50.88 15.71 10.53
CA ASN A 61 -49.58 15.97 9.90
C ASN A 61 -48.83 17.12 10.59
N GLU A 62 -49.52 18.24 10.89
CA GLU A 62 -48.93 19.37 11.62
C GLU A 62 -48.40 18.94 13.00
N CYS A 63 -49.17 18.17 13.78
CA CYS A 63 -48.74 17.70 15.11
C CYS A 63 -47.63 16.62 15.04
N PHE A 64 -47.65 15.75 14.02
CA PHE A 64 -46.59 14.78 13.77
C PHE A 64 -45.27 15.48 13.44
N PHE A 65 -45.31 16.52 12.59
CA PHE A 65 -44.13 17.31 12.25
C PHE A 65 -43.61 18.10 13.45
N ASP A 66 -44.47 18.66 14.31
CA ASP A 66 -44.04 19.31 15.57
C ASP A 66 -43.30 18.36 16.53
N CYS A 67 -43.63 17.08 16.52
CA CYS A 67 -42.90 16.06 17.30
C CYS A 67 -41.56 15.71 16.64
N LEU A 68 -41.53 15.57 15.32
CA LEU A 68 -40.33 15.31 14.52
C LEU A 68 -39.31 16.47 14.57
N HIS A 69 -39.76 17.73 14.48
CA HIS A 69 -38.93 18.93 14.54
C HIS A 69 -37.99 18.95 15.74
N ARG A 70 -38.44 18.42 16.90
CA ARG A 70 -37.66 18.37 18.16
C ARG A 70 -36.40 17.51 18.05
N ILE A 71 -36.33 16.55 17.14
CA ILE A 71 -35.14 15.71 16.93
C ILE A 71 -34.21 16.19 15.81
N LEU A 72 -34.67 17.06 14.92
CA LEU A 72 -33.88 17.52 13.76
C LEU A 72 -32.60 18.29 14.12
N PRO A 73 -32.55 19.20 15.12
CA PRO A 73 -31.31 19.87 15.50
C PRO A 73 -30.40 19.01 16.40
N LEU A 74 -30.80 17.77 16.75
CA LEU A 74 -30.05 16.95 17.69
C LEU A 74 -28.87 16.22 17.04
N LYS A 75 -27.69 16.40 17.64
CA LYS A 75 -26.38 15.91 17.16
C LYS A 75 -26.36 14.40 16.89
N LYS A 76 -25.42 13.97 16.00
CA LYS A 76 -25.07 12.55 15.78
C LYS A 76 -24.75 11.88 17.12
N GLY A 77 -25.27 10.67 17.35
CA GLY A 77 -25.04 9.89 18.58
C GLY A 77 -26.08 10.07 19.70
N PHE A 78 -27.03 11.02 19.59
CA PHE A 78 -28.15 11.09 20.52
C PHE A 78 -29.17 9.97 20.23
N LYS A 79 -29.02 8.84 20.93
CA LYS A 79 -29.78 7.59 20.74
C LYS A 79 -31.31 7.77 20.69
N GLY A 80 -31.87 8.77 21.38
CA GLY A 80 -33.30 9.08 21.31
C GLY A 80 -33.75 9.52 19.91
N ALA A 81 -33.00 10.42 19.26
CA ALA A 81 -33.27 10.84 17.89
C ALA A 81 -33.05 9.70 16.90
N ASP A 82 -32.01 8.88 17.11
CA ASP A 82 -31.72 7.68 16.27
C ASP A 82 -32.81 6.60 16.38
N ARG A 83 -33.65 6.65 17.42
CA ARG A 83 -34.85 5.81 17.58
C ARG A 83 -36.08 6.47 16.97
N ILE A 84 -36.25 7.79 17.12
CA ILE A 84 -37.38 8.51 16.51
C ILE A 84 -37.31 8.53 14.98
N SER A 85 -36.13 8.73 14.37
CA SER A 85 -35.98 8.60 12.91
C SER A 85 -36.40 7.21 12.40
N ARG A 86 -36.14 6.14 13.18
CA ARG A 86 -36.64 4.79 12.88
C ARG A 86 -38.13 4.64 13.13
N PHE A 87 -38.66 5.12 14.25
CA PHE A 87 -40.09 5.08 14.56
C PHE A 87 -40.93 5.76 13.48
N VAL A 88 -40.47 6.90 12.94
CA VAL A 88 -41.15 7.61 11.84
C VAL A 88 -41.24 6.75 10.58
N ALA A 89 -40.15 6.08 10.18
CA ALA A 89 -40.16 5.16 9.04
C ALA A 89 -40.98 3.89 9.31
N THR A 90 -40.85 3.27 10.48
CA THR A 90 -41.66 2.11 10.90
C THR A 90 -43.15 2.44 10.98
N TYR A 91 -43.51 3.69 11.32
CA TYR A 91 -44.90 4.14 11.30
C TYR A 91 -45.41 4.38 9.87
N ALA A 92 -44.60 4.95 8.98
CA ALA A 92 -44.93 5.10 7.56
C ALA A 92 -45.21 3.74 6.91
N ALA A 93 -44.29 2.78 7.04
CA ALA A 93 -44.46 1.41 6.55
C ALA A 93 -45.75 0.77 7.07
N TYR A 94 -45.97 0.82 8.39
CA TYR A 94 -47.17 0.26 9.02
C TYR A 94 -48.46 0.95 8.54
N ALA A 95 -48.44 2.25 8.28
CA ALA A 95 -49.61 2.97 7.80
C ALA A 95 -50.00 2.58 6.37
N VAL A 96 -49.02 2.27 5.50
CA VAL A 96 -49.24 1.73 4.14
C VAL A 96 -49.72 0.28 4.21
N GLU A 97 -48.99 -0.60 4.91
CA GLU A 97 -49.30 -2.04 5.09
C GLU A 97 -50.76 -2.31 5.54
N GLN A 98 -51.28 -1.45 6.42
CA GLN A 98 -52.64 -1.58 6.96
C GLN A 98 -53.75 -1.04 6.04
N LEU A 99 -53.41 -0.38 4.93
CA LEU A 99 -54.35 0.11 3.92
C LEU A 99 -54.26 -0.67 2.61
N SER A 100 -53.12 -1.30 2.30
CA SER A 100 -52.96 -2.23 1.15
C SER A 100 -53.59 -3.62 1.36
N ASN A 101 -54.32 -3.84 2.46
CA ASN A 101 -55.00 -5.12 2.75
C ASN A 101 -56.41 -5.15 2.15
N PRO A 102 -56.70 -5.99 1.12
CA PRO A 102 -57.99 -5.96 0.43
C PRO A 102 -59.11 -6.56 1.29
N GLY A 103 -60.07 -5.72 1.69
CA GLY A 103 -61.23 -6.10 2.51
C GLY A 103 -62.60 -5.75 1.91
N THR A 104 -62.65 -5.17 0.71
CA THR A 104 -63.88 -4.68 0.06
C THR A 104 -63.77 -4.77 -1.46
N ASP A 105 -64.68 -5.50 -2.11
CA ASP A 105 -64.81 -5.55 -3.57
C ASP A 105 -65.31 -4.21 -4.13
N ALA A 106 -64.40 -3.36 -4.62
CA ALA A 106 -64.71 -2.12 -5.34
C ALA A 106 -63.72 -1.96 -6.51
N PRO A 107 -64.17 -1.60 -7.73
CA PRO A 107 -63.35 -1.65 -8.93
C PRO A 107 -62.25 -0.58 -8.97
N ASN A 108 -61.11 -0.96 -9.53
CA ASN A 108 -59.85 -0.24 -9.54
C ASN A 108 -59.87 0.97 -10.51
N ASP A 109 -59.74 2.18 -9.96
CA ASP A 109 -59.32 3.40 -10.68
C ASP A 109 -58.61 4.43 -9.75
N HIS A 110 -58.57 4.18 -8.42
CA HIS A 110 -58.15 5.15 -7.39
C HIS A 110 -57.30 4.52 -6.26
N GLU A 111 -56.63 3.38 -6.48
CA GLU A 111 -55.95 2.62 -5.42
C GLU A 111 -54.77 3.38 -4.76
N ASP A 112 -54.10 4.27 -5.48
CA ASP A 112 -52.94 5.02 -4.95
C ASP A 112 -53.27 6.15 -3.97
N ASP A 113 -54.48 6.75 -3.96
CA ASP A 113 -54.79 7.96 -3.17
C ASP A 113 -55.40 7.66 -1.78
N THR A 114 -54.66 6.90 -0.97
CA THR A 114 -55.01 6.60 0.43
C THR A 114 -54.53 7.70 1.40
N PRO A 115 -55.10 7.81 2.62
CA PRO A 115 -54.57 8.69 3.66
C PRO A 115 -53.11 8.39 4.06
N ALA A 116 -52.62 7.16 3.89
CA ALA A 116 -51.23 6.82 4.20
C ALA A 116 -50.26 7.21 3.08
N THR A 117 -50.58 6.93 1.82
CA THR A 117 -49.75 7.37 0.68
C THR A 117 -49.68 8.89 0.63
N ARG A 118 -50.79 9.60 0.86
CA ARG A 118 -50.78 11.06 1.09
C ARG A 118 -49.90 11.48 2.28
N PHE A 119 -50.02 10.82 3.44
CA PHE A 119 -49.18 11.12 4.60
C PHE A 119 -47.68 10.96 4.28
N VAL A 120 -47.28 9.87 3.63
CA VAL A 120 -45.89 9.58 3.27
C VAL A 120 -45.36 10.59 2.24
N ALA A 121 -46.12 10.89 1.19
CA ALA A 121 -45.75 11.91 0.21
C ALA A 121 -45.60 13.31 0.84
N ILE A 122 -46.50 13.71 1.76
CA ILE A 122 -46.40 14.99 2.47
C ILE A 122 -45.23 14.98 3.46
N LEU A 123 -44.97 13.88 4.17
CA LEU A 123 -43.81 13.70 5.04
C LEU A 123 -42.48 13.79 4.28
N LEU A 124 -42.39 13.18 3.09
CA LEU A 124 -41.23 13.28 2.22
C LEU A 124 -41.05 14.71 1.69
N LYS A 125 -42.09 15.31 1.10
CA LYS A 125 -42.13 16.72 0.64
C LYS A 125 -41.90 17.72 1.80
N HIS A 126 -42.06 17.31 3.07
CA HIS A 126 -41.67 18.07 4.26
C HIS A 126 -40.18 17.88 4.64
N LEU A 127 -39.70 16.63 4.73
CA LEU A 127 -38.32 16.30 5.08
C LEU A 127 -37.30 16.87 4.10
N LEU A 128 -37.59 16.85 2.80
CA LEU A 128 -36.73 17.35 1.73
C LEU A 128 -36.39 18.84 1.89
N LYS A 129 -37.28 19.65 2.50
CA LYS A 129 -37.00 21.07 2.82
C LYS A 129 -35.82 21.22 3.79
N GLY A 130 -35.61 20.23 4.65
CA GLY A 130 -34.48 20.19 5.59
C GLY A 130 -33.12 19.93 4.93
N PHE A 131 -33.07 19.40 3.70
CA PHE A 131 -31.81 19.14 2.98
C PHE A 131 -31.03 20.42 2.67
N GLN A 132 -31.70 21.57 2.58
CA GLN A 132 -31.08 22.87 2.34
C GLN A 132 -30.80 23.67 3.64
N SER A 133 -31.01 23.06 4.81
CA SER A 133 -30.80 23.73 6.10
C SER A 133 -29.33 24.13 6.33
N LYS A 134 -29.14 25.32 6.89
CA LYS A 134 -27.81 25.78 7.36
C LYS A 134 -27.27 24.90 8.49
N ASP A 135 -28.15 24.40 9.37
CA ASP A 135 -27.76 23.46 10.41
C ASP A 135 -27.52 22.06 9.81
N LYS A 136 -26.30 21.57 10.00
CA LYS A 136 -25.88 20.22 9.57
C LYS A 136 -26.61 19.10 10.28
N ASN A 137 -27.06 19.31 11.52
CA ASN A 137 -27.81 18.30 12.26
C ASN A 137 -29.18 18.08 11.60
N VAL A 138 -29.85 19.18 11.19
CA VAL A 138 -31.12 19.11 10.45
C VAL A 138 -30.92 18.41 9.09
N ARG A 139 -29.88 18.75 8.32
CA ARG A 139 -29.58 18.05 7.05
C ARG A 139 -29.36 16.55 7.26
N LEU A 140 -28.55 16.18 8.25
CA LEU A 140 -28.30 14.79 8.63
C LEU A 140 -29.59 14.07 9.01
N ARG A 141 -30.37 14.64 9.93
CA ARG A 141 -31.60 14.03 10.46
C ARG A 141 -32.66 13.86 9.39
N CYS A 142 -32.85 14.86 8.51
CA CYS A 142 -33.76 14.71 7.37
C CYS A 142 -33.27 13.65 6.39
N CYS A 143 -31.98 13.64 6.03
CA CYS A 143 -31.42 12.64 5.12
C CYS A 143 -31.52 11.22 5.70
N THR A 144 -31.28 11.03 7.01
CA THR A 144 -31.52 9.76 7.72
C THR A 144 -32.98 9.33 7.66
N CYS A 145 -33.93 10.23 7.92
CA CYS A 145 -35.36 9.88 7.83
C CYS A 145 -35.75 9.49 6.40
N VAL A 146 -35.28 10.21 5.37
CA VAL A 146 -35.54 9.86 3.96
C VAL A 146 -34.91 8.51 3.58
N ALA A 147 -33.65 8.27 3.94
CA ALA A 147 -32.97 6.99 3.67
C ALA A 147 -33.69 5.78 4.31
N LEU A 148 -34.35 5.98 5.46
CA LEU A 148 -35.16 4.96 6.13
C LEU A 148 -36.57 4.82 5.55
N LEU A 149 -37.15 5.91 5.01
CA LEU A 149 -38.51 5.93 4.44
C LEU A 149 -38.61 5.31 3.04
N ILE A 150 -37.52 5.26 2.27
CA ILE A 150 -37.54 4.76 0.88
C ILE A 150 -38.04 3.31 0.80
N ASN A 151 -37.72 2.46 1.79
CA ASN A 151 -38.24 1.09 1.92
C ASN A 151 -39.73 1.01 2.36
N SER A 152 -40.51 2.06 2.14
CA SER A 152 -41.91 2.19 2.58
C SER A 152 -42.75 2.99 1.58
N MET A 153 -42.30 3.03 0.33
CA MET A 153 -42.92 3.75 -0.78
C MET A 153 -42.94 2.82 -2.00
N ASP A 154 -44.00 2.03 -2.13
CA ASP A 154 -44.15 1.08 -3.23
C ASP A 154 -44.49 1.80 -4.56
N SER A 155 -45.20 2.94 -4.47
CA SER A 155 -45.37 3.93 -5.55
C SER A 155 -45.01 5.34 -5.06
N VAL A 156 -44.50 6.18 -5.96
CA VAL A 156 -44.10 7.59 -5.73
C VAL A 156 -44.45 8.39 -6.99
N ASP A 157 -44.98 9.62 -6.87
CA ASP A 157 -45.22 10.47 -8.05
C ASP A 157 -43.91 10.85 -8.76
N ASP A 158 -43.86 10.76 -10.10
CA ASP A 158 -42.63 10.95 -10.89
C ASP A 158 -41.92 12.29 -10.58
N ASP A 159 -42.69 13.39 -10.49
CA ASP A 159 -42.20 14.71 -10.07
C ASP A 159 -41.48 14.68 -8.71
N LEU A 160 -42.02 13.91 -7.75
CA LEU A 160 -41.42 13.70 -6.43
C LEU A 160 -40.22 12.76 -6.47
N TYR A 161 -40.23 11.75 -7.35
CA TYR A 161 -39.08 10.87 -7.57
C TYR A 161 -37.89 11.67 -8.14
N GLU A 162 -38.09 12.46 -9.20
CA GLU A 162 -37.06 13.35 -9.74
C GLU A 162 -36.60 14.39 -8.72
N THR A 163 -37.53 14.97 -7.95
CA THR A 163 -37.21 15.91 -6.86
C THR A 163 -36.38 15.24 -5.75
N LEU A 164 -36.68 13.98 -5.40
CA LEU A 164 -35.96 13.19 -4.42
C LEU A 164 -34.53 12.87 -4.91
N VAL A 165 -34.39 12.31 -6.11
CA VAL A 165 -33.11 11.94 -6.71
C VAL A 165 -32.22 13.18 -6.87
N SER A 166 -32.73 14.28 -7.43
CA SER A 166 -31.95 15.50 -7.62
C SER A 166 -31.49 16.15 -6.30
N LEU A 167 -32.33 16.16 -5.26
CA LEU A 167 -31.95 16.65 -3.93
C LEU A 167 -30.97 15.72 -3.20
N LEU A 168 -31.06 14.40 -3.40
CA LEU A 168 -30.09 13.43 -2.91
C LEU A 168 -28.73 13.55 -3.60
N MET A 169 -28.70 13.74 -4.93
CA MET A 169 -27.47 14.04 -5.67
C MET A 169 -26.77 15.29 -5.14
N GLN A 170 -27.52 16.34 -4.78
CA GLN A 170 -26.96 17.51 -4.09
C GLN A 170 -26.42 17.21 -2.68
N ARG A 171 -26.88 16.14 -2.01
CA ARG A 171 -26.35 15.71 -0.70
C ARG A 171 -25.13 14.79 -0.83
N LEU A 172 -24.86 14.18 -1.99
CA LEU A 172 -23.61 13.46 -2.27
C LEU A 172 -22.37 14.36 -2.17
N VAL A 173 -22.52 15.68 -2.28
CA VAL A 173 -21.43 16.67 -2.13
C VAL A 173 -21.58 17.54 -0.88
N ASP A 174 -22.31 17.08 0.15
CA ASP A 174 -22.42 17.82 1.41
C ASP A 174 -21.06 17.88 2.14
N LYS A 175 -20.77 19.01 2.79
CA LYS A 175 -19.51 19.24 3.53
C LYS A 175 -19.31 18.23 4.67
N GLU A 176 -20.40 17.70 5.21
CA GLU A 176 -20.39 16.79 6.34
C GLU A 176 -20.60 15.35 5.85
N SER A 177 -19.56 14.50 5.95
CA SER A 177 -19.59 13.14 5.42
C SER A 177 -20.74 12.29 5.96
N ALA A 178 -21.16 12.51 7.22
CA ALA A 178 -22.33 11.86 7.79
C ALA A 178 -23.63 12.09 6.99
N VAL A 179 -23.78 13.23 6.30
CA VAL A 179 -24.91 13.49 5.40
C VAL A 179 -24.73 12.73 4.08
N ARG A 180 -23.50 12.74 3.52
CA ARG A 180 -23.14 11.99 2.30
C ARG A 180 -23.42 10.49 2.43
N VAL A 181 -23.07 9.89 3.57
CA VAL A 181 -23.39 8.48 3.90
C VAL A 181 -24.89 8.18 3.77
N GLN A 182 -25.75 9.05 4.30
CA GLN A 182 -27.21 8.84 4.22
C GLN A 182 -27.74 9.03 2.80
N ALA A 183 -27.14 9.96 2.04
CA ALA A 183 -27.50 10.19 0.64
C ALA A 183 -27.09 9.01 -0.27
N VAL A 184 -25.92 8.40 -0.03
CA VAL A 184 -25.49 7.15 -0.67
C VAL A 184 -26.45 6.00 -0.38
N ILE A 185 -26.78 5.77 0.90
CA ILE A 185 -27.72 4.71 1.30
C ILE A 185 -29.11 4.93 0.69
N ALA A 186 -29.57 6.18 0.62
CA ALA A 186 -30.85 6.53 -0.01
C ALA A 186 -30.84 6.26 -1.52
N LEU A 187 -29.84 6.76 -2.26
CA LEU A 187 -29.78 6.58 -3.72
C LEU A 187 -29.61 5.13 -4.14
N ALA A 188 -28.78 4.36 -3.44
CA ALA A 188 -28.62 2.93 -3.68
C ALA A 188 -29.95 2.16 -3.62
N ARG A 189 -30.81 2.50 -2.66
CA ARG A 189 -32.14 1.87 -2.49
C ARG A 189 -33.10 2.18 -3.63
N LEU A 190 -32.93 3.32 -4.30
CA LEU A 190 -33.74 3.70 -5.47
C LEU A 190 -33.29 2.98 -6.75
N GLN A 191 -32.15 2.27 -6.77
CA GLN A 191 -31.72 1.47 -7.92
C GLN A 191 -32.43 0.10 -8.03
N CYS A 192 -33.23 -0.28 -7.03
CA CYS A 192 -33.88 -1.59 -6.96
C CYS A 192 -35.28 -1.60 -7.62
N SER A 193 -35.38 -1.17 -8.88
CA SER A 193 -36.59 -1.33 -9.69
C SER A 193 -36.46 -2.52 -10.66
N GLU A 194 -37.60 -3.04 -11.13
CA GLU A 194 -37.62 -4.24 -12.02
C GLU A 194 -36.98 -4.01 -13.40
N ALA A 195 -36.72 -2.75 -13.77
CA ALA A 195 -36.05 -2.38 -15.02
C ALA A 195 -34.51 -2.56 -14.99
N GLY A 196 -33.93 -2.92 -13.83
CA GLY A 196 -32.49 -3.11 -13.65
C GLY A 196 -31.76 -1.87 -13.14
N THR A 197 -30.49 -2.07 -12.77
CA THR A 197 -29.66 -1.07 -12.08
C THR A 197 -29.47 0.20 -12.90
N ASP A 198 -29.88 1.36 -12.37
CA ASP A 198 -29.53 2.66 -12.96
C ASP A 198 -28.01 2.84 -13.05
N GLU A 199 -27.51 2.81 -14.27
CA GLU A 199 -26.11 2.95 -14.65
C GLU A 199 -25.53 4.32 -14.27
N ARG A 200 -26.36 5.36 -14.19
CA ARG A 200 -25.96 6.71 -13.73
C ARG A 200 -25.66 6.71 -12.24
N THR A 201 -26.55 6.18 -11.41
CA THR A 201 -26.34 6.05 -9.96
C THR A 201 -25.21 5.06 -9.66
N MET A 202 -25.07 3.98 -10.43
CA MET A 202 -23.93 3.06 -10.27
C MET A 202 -22.59 3.77 -10.52
N ARG A 203 -22.45 4.54 -11.60
CA ARG A 203 -21.26 5.37 -11.86
C ARG A 203 -20.99 6.38 -10.74
N LEU A 204 -22.02 6.97 -10.13
CA LEU A 204 -21.88 7.85 -8.96
C LEU A 204 -21.39 7.10 -7.70
N LEU A 205 -21.88 5.88 -7.45
CA LEU A 205 -21.40 5.05 -6.34
C LEU A 205 -19.93 4.63 -6.54
N LEU A 206 -19.54 4.22 -7.75
CA LEU A 206 -18.15 3.88 -8.09
C LEU A 206 -17.21 5.09 -7.95
N HIS A 207 -17.64 6.27 -8.41
CA HIS A 207 -16.89 7.53 -8.21
C HIS A 207 -16.71 7.84 -6.71
N LEU A 208 -17.77 7.74 -5.90
CA LEU A 208 -17.66 7.97 -4.46
C LEU A 208 -16.78 6.92 -3.77
N LEU A 209 -16.86 5.65 -4.16
CA LEU A 209 -16.01 4.57 -3.67
C LEU A 209 -14.52 4.84 -3.93
N ARG A 210 -14.18 5.42 -5.09
CA ARG A 210 -12.79 5.78 -5.43
C ARG A 210 -12.34 7.06 -4.73
N HIS A 211 -13.13 8.13 -4.75
CA HIS A 211 -12.66 9.50 -4.53
C HIS A 211 -13.18 10.21 -3.26
N ASP A 212 -14.15 9.68 -2.50
CA ASP A 212 -14.61 10.38 -1.29
C ASP A 212 -13.57 10.33 -0.16
N THR A 213 -13.20 11.51 0.35
CA THR A 213 -12.19 11.67 1.42
C THR A 213 -12.55 11.04 2.76
N SER A 214 -13.79 10.59 2.95
CA SER A 214 -14.27 9.95 4.18
C SER A 214 -14.47 8.45 3.98
N ALA A 215 -13.74 7.65 4.77
CA ALA A 215 -13.87 6.19 4.80
C ALA A 215 -15.32 5.74 5.04
N ASP A 216 -16.08 6.45 5.88
CA ASP A 216 -17.52 6.23 6.12
C ASP A 216 -18.35 6.26 4.82
N VAL A 217 -18.04 7.13 3.87
CA VAL A 217 -18.79 7.27 2.60
C VAL A 217 -18.34 6.23 1.60
N ARG A 218 -17.03 5.99 1.47
CA ARG A 218 -16.49 4.91 0.63
C ARG A 218 -17.04 3.54 1.07
N ARG A 219 -17.16 3.31 2.38
CA ARG A 219 -17.81 2.13 2.98
C ARG A 219 -19.31 2.04 2.71
N ALA A 220 -20.00 3.18 2.72
CA ALA A 220 -21.41 3.23 2.36
C ALA A 220 -21.63 2.86 0.89
N ALA A 221 -20.74 3.28 -0.02
CA ALA A 221 -20.77 2.85 -1.42
C ALA A 221 -20.43 1.35 -1.53
N LEU A 222 -19.35 0.89 -0.88
CA LEU A 222 -18.90 -0.52 -0.88
C LEU A 222 -20.03 -1.50 -0.51
N PHE A 223 -20.82 -1.20 0.52
CA PHE A 223 -21.93 -2.04 0.97
C PHE A 223 -23.17 -2.03 0.05
N ASN A 224 -23.20 -1.17 -0.97
CA ASN A 224 -24.33 -1.02 -1.90
C ASN A 224 -23.95 -1.25 -3.38
N ILE A 225 -22.69 -1.56 -3.66
CA ILE A 225 -22.22 -1.97 -5.00
C ILE A 225 -22.19 -3.50 -5.03
N PRO A 226 -23.05 -4.16 -5.83
CA PRO A 226 -23.01 -5.62 -5.97
C PRO A 226 -21.74 -6.04 -6.73
N PRO A 227 -21.11 -7.18 -6.40
CA PRO A 227 -19.95 -7.69 -7.12
C PRO A 227 -20.39 -8.32 -8.46
N THR A 228 -20.04 -7.67 -9.57
CA THR A 228 -20.23 -8.14 -10.95
C THR A 228 -18.93 -7.92 -11.73
N THR A 229 -18.78 -8.51 -12.91
CA THR A 229 -17.58 -8.35 -13.75
C THR A 229 -17.20 -6.89 -14.00
N ALA A 230 -18.18 -5.98 -14.08
CA ALA A 230 -17.96 -4.55 -14.31
C ALA A 230 -17.61 -3.77 -13.02
N THR A 231 -18.08 -4.20 -11.85
CA THR A 231 -17.86 -3.49 -10.57
C THR A 231 -16.72 -4.08 -9.75
N LEU A 232 -16.36 -5.35 -9.97
CA LEU A 232 -15.34 -6.07 -9.21
C LEU A 232 -13.98 -5.35 -9.18
N PRO A 233 -13.43 -4.80 -10.28
CA PRO A 233 -12.16 -4.05 -10.21
C PRO A 233 -12.20 -2.88 -9.22
N TYR A 234 -13.32 -2.16 -9.15
CA TYR A 234 -13.52 -1.04 -8.22
C TYR A 234 -13.65 -1.49 -6.75
N LEU A 235 -14.09 -2.73 -6.53
CA LEU A 235 -14.15 -3.36 -5.19
C LEU A 235 -12.76 -3.89 -4.78
N LEU A 236 -12.00 -4.47 -5.72
CA LEU A 236 -10.62 -4.92 -5.51
C LEU A 236 -9.67 -3.72 -5.28
N GLU A 237 -9.90 -2.58 -5.93
CA GLU A 237 -9.28 -1.28 -5.63
C GLU A 237 -9.38 -0.88 -4.14
N ARG A 238 -10.29 -1.47 -3.35
CA ARG A 238 -10.44 -1.21 -1.90
C ARG A 238 -9.77 -2.26 -1.01
N LEU A 239 -9.13 -3.30 -1.57
CA LEU A 239 -8.14 -4.11 -0.85
C LEU A 239 -6.96 -3.27 -0.35
N LEU A 240 -6.69 -2.13 -1.00
CA LEU A 240 -5.67 -1.14 -0.64
C LEU A 240 -6.27 0.19 -0.13
N ASP A 241 -7.51 0.19 0.37
CA ASP A 241 -8.09 1.39 1.01
C ASP A 241 -7.27 1.80 2.25
N VAL A 242 -6.93 3.08 2.39
CA VAL A 242 -6.27 3.65 3.58
C VAL A 242 -6.96 3.25 4.89
N ASP A 243 -8.29 3.11 4.91
CA ASP A 243 -9.04 2.65 6.10
C ASP A 243 -9.09 1.11 6.20
N ALA A 244 -8.52 0.57 7.28
CA ALA A 244 -8.47 -0.87 7.52
C ALA A 244 -9.84 -1.53 7.67
N THR A 245 -10.89 -0.82 8.12
CA THR A 245 -12.24 -1.38 8.13
C THR A 245 -12.79 -1.52 6.71
N ASN A 246 -12.48 -0.59 5.81
CA ASN A 246 -12.90 -0.71 4.41
C ASN A 246 -12.23 -1.92 3.75
N ARG A 247 -10.90 -2.09 3.91
CA ARG A 247 -10.18 -3.28 3.45
C ARG A 247 -10.80 -4.57 3.99
N ARG A 248 -11.07 -4.62 5.31
CA ARG A 248 -11.73 -5.75 5.99
C ARG A 248 -13.13 -6.06 5.43
N CYS A 249 -13.87 -5.04 5.00
CA CYS A 249 -15.20 -5.20 4.43
C CYS A 249 -15.20 -5.78 3.01
N VAL A 250 -14.11 -5.64 2.23
CA VAL A 250 -14.00 -6.29 0.92
C VAL A 250 -14.04 -7.82 1.11
N TYR A 251 -13.20 -8.38 1.99
CA TYR A 251 -13.18 -9.82 2.27
C TYR A 251 -14.50 -10.34 2.87
N LEU A 252 -15.07 -9.63 3.86
CA LEU A 252 -16.23 -10.14 4.61
C LEU A 252 -17.59 -9.86 3.98
N VAL A 253 -17.69 -8.94 3.00
CA VAL A 253 -18.96 -8.56 2.37
C VAL A 253 -18.88 -8.71 0.85
N SER A 254 -17.99 -7.98 0.18
CA SER A 254 -17.93 -7.98 -1.29
C SER A 254 -17.54 -9.35 -1.87
N LEU A 255 -16.43 -9.92 -1.38
CA LEU A 255 -15.93 -11.23 -1.84
C LEU A 255 -16.77 -12.40 -1.32
N LYS A 256 -17.36 -12.28 -0.13
CA LYS A 256 -18.32 -13.29 0.36
C LYS A 256 -19.62 -13.27 -0.46
N SER A 257 -20.15 -12.10 -0.81
CA SER A 257 -21.31 -11.98 -1.70
C SER A 257 -21.03 -12.47 -3.12
N LEU A 258 -19.80 -12.34 -3.60
CA LEU A 258 -19.35 -12.88 -4.89
C LEU A 258 -19.29 -14.42 -4.86
N LEU A 259 -18.75 -15.00 -3.79
CA LEU A 259 -18.76 -16.45 -3.57
C LEU A 259 -20.19 -17.00 -3.44
N ASP A 260 -21.05 -16.30 -2.70
CA ASP A 260 -22.42 -16.75 -2.45
C ASP A 260 -23.29 -16.77 -3.71
N SER A 261 -23.02 -15.89 -4.69
CA SER A 261 -23.73 -15.86 -5.98
C SER A 261 -23.27 -16.89 -7.00
N GLN A 262 -22.14 -17.60 -6.77
CA GLN A 262 -21.68 -18.64 -7.70
C GLN A 262 -22.65 -19.83 -7.76
N PRO A 263 -22.78 -20.53 -8.90
CA PRO A 263 -23.58 -21.76 -8.99
C PRO A 263 -23.09 -22.87 -8.04
N THR A 264 -23.95 -23.83 -7.75
CA THR A 264 -23.63 -25.04 -6.99
C THR A 264 -23.69 -26.27 -7.87
N VAL A 265 -22.71 -27.17 -7.72
CA VAL A 265 -22.61 -28.44 -8.47
C VAL A 265 -22.54 -29.59 -7.47
N GLU A 266 -23.23 -30.69 -7.78
CA GLU A 266 -23.13 -31.95 -7.04
C GLU A 266 -22.11 -32.87 -7.72
N LEU A 267 -21.08 -33.29 -6.99
CA LEU A 267 -20.06 -34.22 -7.47
C LEU A 267 -20.56 -35.67 -7.42
N GLU A 268 -19.91 -36.58 -8.17
CA GLU A 268 -20.19 -38.03 -8.14
C GLU A 268 -20.10 -38.67 -6.74
N SER A 269 -19.40 -38.01 -5.81
CA SER A 269 -19.30 -38.37 -4.39
C SER A 269 -20.53 -37.99 -3.55
N GLY A 270 -21.55 -37.35 -4.14
CA GLY A 270 -22.70 -36.77 -3.43
C GLY A 270 -22.37 -35.48 -2.66
N LEU A 271 -21.20 -34.87 -2.93
CA LEU A 271 -20.77 -33.63 -2.29
C LEU A 271 -21.22 -32.43 -3.12
N VAL A 272 -22.01 -31.53 -2.51
CA VAL A 272 -22.40 -30.25 -3.14
C VAL A 272 -21.33 -29.20 -2.84
N ILE A 273 -20.81 -28.60 -3.91
CA ILE A 273 -19.78 -27.55 -3.88
C ILE A 273 -20.25 -26.30 -4.65
N LYS A 274 -19.52 -25.19 -4.54
CA LYS A 274 -19.59 -24.11 -5.54
C LYS A 274 -18.82 -24.52 -6.81
N GLU A 275 -19.27 -24.04 -7.96
CA GLU A 275 -18.58 -24.27 -9.25
C GLU A 275 -17.24 -23.53 -9.34
N SER A 276 -17.16 -22.34 -8.74
CA SER A 276 -15.99 -21.47 -8.72
C SER A 276 -15.93 -20.66 -7.42
N LEU A 277 -14.80 -20.01 -7.16
CA LEU A 277 -14.64 -18.99 -6.11
C LEU A 277 -15.12 -17.60 -6.57
N GLY A 278 -15.45 -17.44 -7.86
CA GLY A 278 -15.93 -16.19 -8.47
C GLY A 278 -14.83 -15.18 -8.84
N LEU A 279 -13.56 -15.58 -8.75
CA LEU A 279 -12.38 -14.77 -9.10
C LEU A 279 -11.60 -15.47 -10.23
N GLY A 280 -11.08 -14.70 -11.19
CA GLY A 280 -10.07 -15.19 -12.13
C GLY A 280 -8.67 -15.16 -11.52
N GLU A 281 -7.73 -15.94 -12.08
CA GLU A 281 -6.38 -16.20 -11.53
C GLU A 281 -5.67 -14.94 -10.99
N VAL A 282 -5.63 -13.85 -11.76
CA VAL A 282 -4.97 -12.59 -11.35
C VAL A 282 -5.63 -11.95 -10.12
N SER A 283 -6.97 -11.88 -10.09
CA SER A 283 -7.72 -11.31 -8.97
C SER A 283 -7.72 -12.21 -7.74
N LEU A 284 -7.66 -13.53 -7.93
CA LEU A 284 -7.48 -14.49 -6.86
C LEU A 284 -6.13 -14.27 -6.17
N SER A 285 -5.04 -14.19 -6.93
CA SER A 285 -3.70 -13.99 -6.39
C SER A 285 -3.53 -12.61 -5.75
N GLU A 286 -4.15 -11.57 -6.30
CA GLU A 286 -4.21 -10.27 -5.63
C GLU A 286 -4.89 -10.35 -4.25
N VAL A 287 -6.06 -11.00 -4.16
CA VAL A 287 -6.80 -11.19 -2.89
C VAL A 287 -6.01 -12.01 -1.87
N VAL A 288 -5.36 -13.10 -2.30
CA VAL A 288 -4.56 -13.97 -1.42
C VAL A 288 -3.30 -13.26 -0.95
N ARG A 289 -2.53 -12.68 -1.88
CA ARG A 289 -1.27 -11.99 -1.62
C ARG A 289 -1.46 -10.78 -0.71
N ILE A 290 -2.44 -9.91 -0.97
CA ILE A 290 -2.71 -8.74 -0.12
C ILE A 290 -3.30 -9.19 1.23
N GLY A 291 -4.24 -10.14 1.22
CA GLY A 291 -5.03 -10.49 2.40
C GLY A 291 -4.27 -11.28 3.46
N LEU A 292 -3.44 -12.25 3.09
CA LEU A 292 -2.74 -13.09 4.06
C LEU A 292 -1.45 -12.44 4.59
N HIS A 293 -0.89 -11.47 3.87
CA HIS A 293 0.29 -10.68 4.28
C HIS A 293 -0.06 -9.28 4.83
N GLU A 294 -1.34 -9.06 5.18
CA GLU A 294 -1.84 -7.76 5.63
C GLU A 294 -1.34 -7.41 7.05
N ARG A 295 -0.86 -6.18 7.25
CA ARG A 295 -0.18 -5.71 8.48
C ARG A 295 -1.12 -5.38 9.65
N GLU A 296 -2.39 -5.12 9.39
CA GLU A 296 -3.47 -4.89 10.36
C GLU A 296 -4.16 -6.23 10.71
N PRO A 297 -3.99 -6.78 11.92
CA PRO A 297 -4.46 -8.13 12.26
C PRO A 297 -5.97 -8.35 12.05
N THR A 298 -6.78 -7.28 12.09
CA THR A 298 -8.23 -7.40 11.83
C THR A 298 -8.57 -7.59 10.34
N VAL A 299 -7.71 -7.16 9.42
CA VAL A 299 -7.85 -7.37 7.97
C VAL A 299 -7.32 -8.75 7.60
N GLN A 300 -6.13 -9.11 8.08
CA GLN A 300 -5.55 -10.44 7.87
C GLN A 300 -6.49 -11.56 8.34
N LYS A 301 -7.12 -11.40 9.52
CA LYS A 301 -8.12 -12.33 10.04
C LYS A 301 -9.39 -12.42 9.18
N ALA A 302 -9.73 -11.37 8.44
CA ALA A 302 -10.85 -11.39 7.51
C ALA A 302 -10.52 -12.12 6.20
N ALA A 303 -9.30 -11.96 5.68
CA ALA A 303 -8.80 -12.77 4.56
C ALA A 303 -8.75 -14.25 4.94
N ARG A 304 -8.22 -14.59 6.12
CA ARG A 304 -8.26 -15.97 6.66
C ARG A 304 -9.68 -16.53 6.78
N LYS A 305 -10.67 -15.71 7.20
CA LYS A 305 -12.07 -16.16 7.22
C LYS A 305 -12.69 -16.30 5.82
N LEU A 306 -12.25 -15.53 4.82
CA LEU A 306 -12.62 -15.76 3.41
C LEU A 306 -12.06 -17.10 2.91
N VAL A 307 -10.80 -17.41 3.23
CA VAL A 307 -10.22 -18.73 2.95
C VAL A 307 -11.00 -19.87 3.62
N THR A 308 -11.50 -19.67 4.84
CA THR A 308 -12.45 -20.63 5.45
C THR A 308 -13.75 -20.75 4.65
N TYR A 309 -14.33 -19.65 4.16
CA TYR A 309 -15.52 -19.70 3.31
C TYR A 309 -15.27 -20.40 1.97
N TRP A 310 -14.06 -20.31 1.41
CA TRP A 310 -13.67 -21.07 0.22
C TRP A 310 -13.56 -22.57 0.52
N LEU A 311 -13.04 -22.97 1.68
CA LEU A 311 -13.06 -24.37 2.12
C LEU A 311 -14.50 -24.88 2.37
N GLU A 312 -15.37 -24.06 2.97
CA GLU A 312 -16.81 -24.35 3.11
C GLU A 312 -17.48 -24.52 1.72
N ALA A 313 -17.13 -23.67 0.75
CA ALA A 313 -17.61 -23.74 -0.64
C ALA A 313 -17.08 -24.96 -1.43
N ALA A 314 -15.88 -25.44 -1.10
CA ALA A 314 -15.32 -26.71 -1.60
C ALA A 314 -15.84 -27.94 -0.82
N GLY A 315 -16.95 -27.82 -0.09
CA GLY A 315 -17.58 -28.91 0.66
C GLY A 315 -16.73 -29.45 1.82
N GLY A 316 -15.78 -28.66 2.32
CA GLY A 316 -14.80 -29.08 3.33
C GLY A 316 -13.61 -29.86 2.78
N ASN A 317 -13.52 -30.10 1.46
CA ASN A 317 -12.42 -30.83 0.84
C ASN A 317 -11.30 -29.88 0.39
N ILE A 318 -10.16 -29.93 1.09
CA ILE A 318 -8.99 -29.10 0.79
C ILE A 318 -8.35 -29.41 -0.58
N LEU A 319 -8.44 -30.64 -1.09
CA LEU A 319 -7.94 -30.97 -2.43
C LEU A 319 -8.83 -30.34 -3.52
N THR A 320 -10.15 -30.34 -3.32
CA THR A 320 -11.10 -29.63 -4.20
C THR A 320 -10.85 -28.12 -4.19
N LEU A 321 -10.56 -27.55 -3.01
CA LEU A 321 -10.15 -26.14 -2.91
C LEU A 321 -8.86 -25.87 -3.69
N LEU A 322 -7.84 -26.73 -3.59
CA LEU A 322 -6.58 -26.55 -4.31
C LEU A 322 -6.75 -26.64 -5.84
N SER A 323 -7.69 -27.46 -6.34
CA SER A 323 -8.08 -27.41 -7.76
C SER A 323 -8.67 -26.05 -8.15
N MET A 324 -9.51 -25.44 -7.31
CA MET A 324 -10.09 -24.10 -7.53
C MET A 324 -9.10 -22.94 -7.39
N LEU A 325 -7.91 -23.18 -6.82
CA LEU A 325 -6.87 -22.17 -6.65
C LEU A 325 -5.84 -22.15 -7.80
N HIS A 326 -5.95 -23.07 -8.78
CA HIS A 326 -5.08 -23.15 -9.96
C HIS A 326 -3.57 -23.23 -9.60
N VAL A 327 -3.22 -24.02 -8.58
CA VAL A 327 -1.90 -23.99 -7.90
C VAL A 327 -0.66 -24.28 -8.76
N MET A 328 -0.83 -24.81 -9.98
CA MET A 328 0.26 -24.93 -10.96
C MET A 328 0.66 -23.59 -11.60
N ARG A 329 -0.26 -22.63 -11.61
CA ARG A 329 -0.16 -21.32 -12.27
C ARG A 329 -0.13 -20.15 -11.26
N SER A 330 -0.57 -20.38 -10.03
CA SER A 330 -0.58 -19.39 -8.95
C SER A 330 0.29 -19.83 -7.76
N PRO A 331 0.96 -18.89 -7.05
CA PRO A 331 1.63 -19.19 -5.78
C PRO A 331 0.63 -19.30 -4.60
N ASP A 332 -0.68 -19.21 -4.85
CA ASP A 332 -1.70 -18.91 -3.84
C ASP A 332 -2.02 -20.10 -2.92
N GLY A 333 -1.77 -21.32 -3.39
CA GLY A 333 -2.10 -22.54 -2.66
C GLY A 333 -1.33 -22.70 -1.35
N GLU A 334 -0.04 -22.34 -1.31
CA GLU A 334 0.78 -22.46 -0.08
C GLU A 334 0.26 -21.60 1.08
N PRO A 335 0.13 -20.26 0.95
CA PRO A 335 -0.33 -19.43 2.06
C PRO A 335 -1.78 -19.75 2.45
N VAL A 336 -2.62 -20.23 1.52
CA VAL A 336 -3.95 -20.76 1.83
C VAL A 336 -3.89 -22.03 2.67
N VAL A 337 -3.08 -23.03 2.28
CA VAL A 337 -2.95 -24.28 3.06
C VAL A 337 -2.34 -24.02 4.43
N LEU A 338 -1.27 -23.21 4.51
CA LEU A 338 -0.65 -22.86 5.79
C LEU A 338 -1.64 -22.14 6.72
N ALA A 339 -2.41 -21.17 6.22
CA ALA A 339 -3.45 -20.51 7.01
C ALA A 339 -4.54 -21.49 7.50
N LEU A 340 -4.98 -22.42 6.65
CA LEU A 340 -5.95 -23.46 7.04
C LEU A 340 -5.37 -24.44 8.07
N LEU A 341 -4.10 -24.83 7.94
CA LEU A 341 -3.42 -25.69 8.90
C LEU A 341 -3.21 -24.96 10.24
N GLU A 342 -2.90 -23.67 10.27
CA GLU A 342 -2.80 -22.88 11.51
C GLU A 342 -4.17 -22.75 12.21
N ASP A 343 -5.18 -22.25 11.49
CA ASP A 343 -6.46 -21.83 12.06
C ASP A 343 -7.43 -22.98 12.37
N LEU A 344 -7.34 -24.13 11.67
CA LEU A 344 -8.35 -25.21 11.75
C LEU A 344 -7.75 -26.58 12.17
N PRO A 345 -7.86 -26.97 13.46
CA PRO A 345 -7.36 -28.27 13.95
C PRO A 345 -7.95 -29.49 13.23
N ASP A 346 -9.22 -29.44 12.85
CA ASP A 346 -9.89 -30.55 12.14
C ASP A 346 -9.31 -30.75 10.73
N VAL A 347 -8.85 -29.68 10.07
CA VAL A 347 -8.15 -29.76 8.79
C VAL A 347 -6.79 -30.43 8.98
N ARG A 348 -6.00 -30.02 9.99
CA ARG A 348 -4.73 -30.71 10.33
C ARG A 348 -4.93 -32.21 10.56
N ALA A 349 -5.93 -32.57 11.36
CA ALA A 349 -6.27 -33.96 11.67
C ALA A 349 -6.84 -34.74 10.46
N SER A 350 -7.36 -34.05 9.44
CA SER A 350 -7.75 -34.67 8.17
C SER A 350 -6.56 -34.87 7.24
N VAL A 351 -5.71 -33.86 7.09
CA VAL A 351 -4.51 -33.89 6.23
C VAL A 351 -3.51 -34.93 6.74
N SER A 352 -3.27 -35.02 8.05
CA SER A 352 -2.42 -36.07 8.64
C SER A 352 -2.94 -37.48 8.36
N ARG A 353 -4.26 -37.71 8.47
CA ARG A 353 -4.88 -39.01 8.13
C ARG A 353 -4.81 -39.35 6.64
N LEU A 354 -4.89 -38.34 5.77
CA LEU A 354 -4.73 -38.51 4.32
C LEU A 354 -3.28 -38.91 3.99
N LEU A 355 -2.29 -38.17 4.49
CA LEU A 355 -0.87 -38.41 4.22
C LEU A 355 -0.37 -39.75 4.79
N ALA A 356 -0.92 -40.18 5.95
CA ALA A 356 -0.62 -41.47 6.56
C ALA A 356 -1.13 -42.68 5.74
N ASP A 357 -2.04 -42.49 4.78
CA ASP A 357 -2.37 -43.53 3.80
C ASP A 357 -1.37 -43.52 2.63
N HIS A 358 -0.21 -44.16 2.87
CA HIS A 358 0.89 -44.27 1.91
C HIS A 358 0.52 -45.05 0.62
N HIS A 359 -0.59 -45.79 0.64
CA HIS A 359 -1.09 -46.58 -0.48
C HIS A 359 -2.08 -45.79 -1.34
N THR A 360 -3.00 -45.03 -0.76
CA THR A 360 -4.01 -44.27 -1.51
C THR A 360 -3.55 -42.88 -1.88
N TYR A 361 -2.93 -42.14 -0.95
CA TYR A 361 -2.64 -40.72 -1.17
C TYR A 361 -1.51 -40.50 -2.17
N TRP A 362 -0.40 -41.22 -1.96
CA TRP A 362 0.86 -40.96 -2.65
C TRP A 362 1.07 -41.80 -3.94
N ALA A 363 0.21 -42.79 -4.21
CA ALA A 363 0.35 -43.67 -5.39
C ALA A 363 -0.20 -43.06 -6.68
N ASP A 364 -1.14 -42.12 -6.54
CA ASP A 364 -1.62 -41.20 -7.56
C ASP A 364 -1.31 -39.81 -7.02
N ILE A 365 -0.22 -39.18 -7.45
CA ILE A 365 0.22 -37.89 -6.91
C ILE A 365 -0.16 -36.77 -7.88
N THR A 366 -1.02 -35.86 -7.43
CA THR A 366 -1.46 -34.69 -8.22
C THR A 366 -0.79 -33.43 -7.69
N PRO A 367 -0.72 -32.32 -8.48
CA PRO A 367 -0.19 -31.04 -8.01
C PRO A 367 -0.77 -30.59 -6.67
N GLY A 368 -2.09 -30.68 -6.49
CA GLY A 368 -2.75 -30.37 -5.22
C GLY A 368 -2.35 -31.30 -4.07
N LYS A 369 -2.15 -32.60 -4.32
CA LYS A 369 -1.66 -33.55 -3.30
C LYS A 369 -0.19 -33.30 -2.94
N ALA A 370 0.66 -32.97 -3.92
CA ALA A 370 2.08 -32.69 -3.70
C ALA A 370 2.27 -31.41 -2.86
N LEU A 371 1.57 -30.33 -3.22
CA LEU A 371 1.58 -29.08 -2.46
C LEU A 371 1.04 -29.24 -1.04
N LEU A 372 -0.09 -29.94 -0.88
CA LEU A 372 -0.66 -30.22 0.45
C LEU A 372 0.31 -31.01 1.33
N ALA A 373 1.04 -31.97 0.76
CA ALA A 373 2.07 -32.73 1.46
C ALA A 373 3.25 -31.82 1.87
N ARG A 374 3.78 -30.99 0.96
CA ARG A 374 4.89 -30.07 1.29
C ARG A 374 4.49 -29.05 2.35
N CYS A 375 3.33 -28.43 2.23
CA CYS A 375 2.84 -27.46 3.20
C CYS A 375 2.60 -28.10 4.58
N PHE A 376 2.12 -29.35 4.64
CA PHE A 376 2.03 -30.08 5.91
C PHE A 376 3.41 -30.39 6.49
N VAL A 377 4.38 -30.81 5.66
CA VAL A 377 5.76 -31.08 6.10
C VAL A 377 6.45 -29.83 6.64
N LEU A 378 6.29 -28.68 5.97
CA LEU A 378 6.78 -27.38 6.43
C LEU A 378 6.13 -26.99 7.77
N TYR A 379 4.79 -27.02 7.84
CA TYR A 379 4.03 -26.73 9.06
C TYR A 379 4.47 -27.61 10.23
N ALA A 380 4.50 -28.93 10.04
CA ALA A 380 4.87 -29.90 11.07
C ALA A 380 6.33 -29.73 11.52
N THR A 381 7.25 -29.38 10.62
CA THR A 381 8.65 -29.07 10.98
C THR A 381 8.72 -27.80 11.83
N THR A 382 8.06 -26.71 11.40
CA THR A 382 8.01 -25.43 12.13
C THR A 382 7.36 -25.56 13.52
N HIS A 383 6.45 -26.52 13.70
CA HIS A 383 5.78 -26.80 14.98
C HIS A 383 6.35 -28.00 15.75
N HIS A 384 7.49 -28.55 15.35
CA HIS A 384 8.18 -29.69 16.00
C HIS A 384 7.32 -30.97 16.16
N MET A 385 6.49 -31.26 15.16
CA MET A 385 5.55 -32.39 15.11
C MET A 385 6.21 -33.65 14.50
N GLU A 386 7.37 -34.04 15.03
CA GLU A 386 8.27 -35.06 14.48
C GLU A 386 7.58 -36.43 14.28
N ARG A 387 6.75 -36.87 15.24
CA ARG A 387 6.04 -38.17 15.16
C ARG A 387 4.96 -38.20 14.08
N GLU A 388 4.35 -37.06 13.80
CA GLU A 388 3.40 -36.95 12.69
C GLU A 388 4.14 -36.94 11.35
N LEU A 389 5.34 -36.36 11.26
CA LEU A 389 6.21 -36.48 10.08
C LEU A 389 6.63 -37.93 9.82
N GLU A 390 7.12 -38.66 10.84
CA GLU A 390 7.47 -40.09 10.77
C GLU A 390 6.33 -40.97 10.22
N THR A 391 5.08 -40.57 10.47
CA THR A 391 3.88 -41.31 10.04
C THR A 391 3.37 -40.85 8.67
N CYS A 392 3.46 -39.55 8.36
CA CYS A 392 2.87 -38.94 7.16
C CYS A 392 3.78 -38.96 5.94
N VAL A 393 5.10 -38.99 6.12
CA VAL A 393 6.09 -38.93 5.02
C VAL A 393 6.55 -40.35 4.65
N PRO A 394 6.58 -40.73 3.36
CA PRO A 394 7.12 -42.02 2.94
C PRO A 394 8.63 -42.11 3.18
N VAL A 395 9.11 -43.31 3.51
CA VAL A 395 10.55 -43.59 3.62
C VAL A 395 11.31 -43.16 2.37
N VAL A 396 12.55 -42.70 2.52
CA VAL A 396 13.34 -42.06 1.44
C VAL A 396 13.36 -42.89 0.16
N THR A 397 13.60 -44.19 0.25
CA THR A 397 13.58 -45.09 -0.93
C THR A 397 12.26 -45.06 -1.68
N ALA A 398 11.12 -45.00 -0.98
CA ALA A 398 9.80 -44.88 -1.59
C ALA A 398 9.53 -43.46 -2.14
N LEU A 399 10.08 -42.41 -1.52
CA LEU A 399 10.02 -41.05 -2.08
C LEU A 399 10.83 -40.95 -3.38
N VAL A 400 12.04 -41.52 -3.43
CA VAL A 400 12.88 -41.59 -4.64
C VAL A 400 12.13 -42.26 -5.79
N TYR A 401 11.49 -43.41 -5.57
CA TYR A 401 10.73 -44.08 -6.63
C TYR A 401 9.54 -43.25 -7.15
N ARG A 402 8.90 -42.43 -6.29
CA ARG A 402 7.82 -41.52 -6.72
C ARG A 402 8.38 -40.35 -7.54
N ILE A 403 9.43 -39.68 -7.07
CA ILE A 403 10.10 -38.60 -7.84
C ILE A 403 10.59 -39.13 -9.19
N GLN A 404 11.19 -40.32 -9.22
CA GLN A 404 11.68 -40.95 -10.45
C GLN A 404 10.54 -41.28 -11.43
N ALA A 405 9.40 -41.79 -10.96
CA ALA A 405 8.27 -42.08 -11.83
C ALA A 405 7.70 -40.81 -12.48
N GLU A 406 7.50 -39.75 -11.70
CA GLU A 406 7.03 -38.44 -12.19
C GLU A 406 8.03 -37.78 -13.14
N TYR A 407 9.34 -37.89 -12.84
CA TYR A 407 10.40 -37.38 -13.70
C TYR A 407 10.53 -38.16 -15.02
N HIS A 408 10.35 -39.48 -15.00
CA HIS A 408 10.30 -40.30 -16.21
C HIS A 408 9.07 -39.97 -17.07
N ALA A 409 7.91 -39.70 -16.45
CA ALA A 409 6.71 -39.25 -17.17
C ALA A 409 6.89 -37.88 -17.82
N LEU A 410 7.51 -36.92 -17.10
CA LEU A 410 7.91 -35.63 -17.65
C LEU A 410 8.86 -35.79 -18.86
N ASN A 411 9.92 -36.59 -18.73
CA ASN A 411 10.87 -36.80 -19.83
C ASN A 411 10.18 -37.43 -21.06
N ALA A 412 9.25 -38.37 -20.86
CA ALA A 412 8.49 -38.96 -21.98
C ALA A 412 7.59 -37.95 -22.71
N LEU A 413 7.01 -36.97 -21.99
CA LEU A 413 6.27 -35.87 -22.60
C LEU A 413 7.18 -34.90 -23.34
N LEU A 414 8.36 -34.56 -22.79
CA LEU A 414 9.35 -33.70 -23.46
C LEU A 414 9.92 -34.39 -24.72
N GLU A 415 10.18 -35.70 -24.67
CA GLU A 415 10.55 -36.54 -25.81
C GLU A 415 9.46 -36.55 -26.89
N GLN A 416 8.18 -36.56 -26.51
CA GLN A 416 7.05 -36.45 -27.45
C GLN A 416 6.96 -35.05 -28.07
N GLN A 417 7.00 -33.99 -27.27
CA GLN A 417 6.90 -32.60 -27.74
C GLN A 417 8.03 -32.24 -28.73
N ALA A 418 9.27 -32.63 -28.42
CA ALA A 418 10.41 -32.41 -29.30
C ALA A 418 10.26 -33.13 -30.67
N ALA A 419 9.59 -34.29 -30.71
CA ALA A 419 9.30 -34.98 -31.97
C ALA A 419 8.17 -34.28 -32.75
N GLU A 420 7.08 -33.86 -32.07
CA GLU A 420 5.94 -33.16 -32.68
C GLU A 420 6.36 -31.79 -33.27
N GLU A 421 7.20 -31.03 -32.57
CA GLU A 421 7.79 -29.77 -33.05
C GLU A 421 8.63 -29.97 -34.33
N MET A 422 9.34 -31.10 -34.45
CA MET A 422 10.16 -31.44 -35.62
C MET A 422 9.37 -31.98 -36.82
N GLU A 423 8.15 -32.49 -36.63
CA GLU A 423 7.30 -33.00 -37.72
C GLU A 423 6.30 -31.96 -38.27
N GLU A 424 5.76 -31.06 -37.43
CA GLU A 424 4.69 -30.13 -37.84
C GLU A 424 5.13 -28.68 -38.13
N ASP A 425 6.38 -28.29 -37.82
CA ASP A 425 6.91 -26.91 -37.98
C ASP A 425 6.07 -25.86 -37.19
N MET A 426 5.40 -26.33 -36.12
CA MET A 426 4.44 -25.61 -35.29
C MET A 426 5.06 -25.16 -33.95
N PRO A 427 4.67 -24.00 -33.40
CA PRO A 427 5.22 -23.50 -32.15
C PRO A 427 4.79 -24.33 -30.94
N ALA A 428 5.74 -24.61 -30.04
CA ALA A 428 5.57 -25.37 -28.80
C ALA A 428 4.32 -24.94 -27.99
N LEU A 429 3.29 -25.79 -27.98
CA LEU A 429 2.11 -25.59 -27.15
C LEU A 429 2.43 -25.98 -25.70
N GLN A 430 2.07 -25.08 -24.78
CA GLN A 430 2.40 -25.22 -23.36
C GLN A 430 1.50 -26.27 -22.69
N ASP A 431 1.95 -27.52 -22.69
CA ASP A 431 1.20 -28.66 -22.15
C ASP A 431 1.07 -28.61 -20.61
N ASP A 432 -0.16 -28.45 -20.12
CA ASP A 432 -0.49 -28.50 -18.69
C ASP A 432 -0.07 -29.83 -18.04
N ARG A 433 0.06 -30.95 -18.79
CA ARG A 433 0.57 -32.23 -18.27
C ARG A 433 2.05 -32.13 -17.90
N ALA A 434 2.87 -31.54 -18.78
CA ALA A 434 4.29 -31.32 -18.51
C ALA A 434 4.47 -30.34 -17.34
N LEU A 435 3.68 -29.26 -17.29
CA LEU A 435 3.65 -28.34 -16.14
C LEU A 435 3.25 -29.05 -14.84
N ALA A 436 2.29 -29.98 -14.87
CA ALA A 436 1.84 -30.73 -13.70
C ALA A 436 2.97 -31.61 -13.13
N HIS A 437 3.70 -32.35 -13.98
CA HIS A 437 4.84 -33.14 -13.53
C HIS A 437 6.02 -32.28 -13.06
N VAL A 438 6.33 -31.16 -13.72
CA VAL A 438 7.33 -30.19 -13.21
C VAL A 438 6.96 -29.69 -11.81
N PHE A 439 5.69 -29.32 -11.60
CA PHE A 439 5.21 -28.88 -10.29
C PHE A 439 5.33 -29.99 -9.24
N VAL A 440 4.82 -31.20 -9.54
CA VAL A 440 4.88 -32.35 -8.61
C VAL A 440 6.32 -32.72 -8.25
N VAL A 441 7.23 -32.81 -9.23
CA VAL A 441 8.64 -33.13 -8.99
C VAL A 441 9.30 -32.05 -8.13
N GLY A 442 9.03 -30.77 -8.37
CA GLY A 442 9.56 -29.65 -7.58
C GLY A 442 9.09 -29.67 -6.11
N GLU A 443 7.82 -30.00 -5.89
CA GLU A 443 7.23 -30.12 -4.54
C GLU A 443 7.74 -31.35 -3.79
N LEU A 444 7.90 -32.50 -4.47
CA LEU A 444 8.48 -33.72 -3.88
C LEU A 444 9.97 -33.56 -3.55
N LEU A 445 10.76 -32.85 -4.39
CA LEU A 445 12.15 -32.48 -4.07
C LEU A 445 12.21 -31.52 -2.88
N ALA A 446 11.26 -30.61 -2.74
CA ALA A 446 11.17 -29.76 -1.54
C ALA A 446 10.82 -30.56 -0.27
N ILE A 447 10.03 -31.65 -0.36
CA ILE A 447 9.82 -32.61 0.74
C ILE A 447 11.11 -33.39 1.05
N ALA A 448 11.90 -33.73 0.02
CA ALA A 448 13.20 -34.40 0.18
C ALA A 448 14.22 -33.59 1.03
N MET A 449 14.02 -32.27 1.18
CA MET A 449 14.82 -31.43 2.09
C MET A 449 14.48 -31.60 3.59
N TYR A 450 13.39 -32.29 3.93
CA TYR A 450 12.99 -32.57 5.31
C TYR A 450 13.17 -34.04 5.71
N CYS A 451 13.56 -34.91 4.76
CA CYS A 451 13.79 -36.32 5.01
C CYS A 451 15.05 -36.58 5.86
N ASP A 452 15.00 -37.62 6.69
CA ASP A 452 16.19 -38.19 7.33
C ASP A 452 16.97 -39.06 6.33
N TYR A 453 18.27 -38.80 6.23
CA TYR A 453 19.21 -39.50 5.35
C TYR A 453 20.17 -40.44 6.12
N GLY A 454 19.83 -40.79 7.36
CA GLY A 454 20.53 -41.82 8.15
C GLY A 454 20.46 -43.23 7.55
N ASP A 455 19.48 -43.52 6.68
CA ASP A 455 19.52 -44.69 5.80
C ASP A 455 20.39 -44.42 4.56
N GLU A 456 21.58 -45.03 4.55
CA GLU A 456 22.53 -44.94 3.44
C GLU A 456 21.96 -45.45 2.11
N LEU A 457 21.01 -46.41 2.12
CA LEU A 457 20.36 -46.87 0.89
C LEU A 457 19.46 -45.79 0.29
N GLY A 458 18.58 -45.20 1.10
CA GLY A 458 17.78 -44.05 0.73
C GLY A 458 18.63 -42.85 0.29
N ARG A 459 19.66 -42.49 1.07
CA ARG A 459 20.59 -41.39 0.77
C ARG A 459 21.26 -41.58 -0.59
N ARG A 460 21.86 -42.75 -0.84
CA ARG A 460 22.52 -43.06 -2.10
C ARG A 460 21.55 -43.09 -3.28
N ASN A 461 20.34 -43.63 -3.09
CA ASN A 461 19.34 -43.69 -4.16
C ASN A 461 18.83 -42.28 -4.53
N MET A 462 18.63 -41.38 -3.57
CA MET A 462 18.29 -39.99 -3.83
C MET A 462 19.45 -39.26 -4.54
N PHE A 463 20.68 -39.48 -4.08
CA PHE A 463 21.88 -38.89 -4.71
C PHE A 463 22.01 -39.28 -6.19
N MET A 464 21.82 -40.57 -6.51
CA MET A 464 21.88 -41.04 -7.90
C MET A 464 20.77 -40.42 -8.76
N LEU A 465 19.52 -40.35 -8.26
CA LEU A 465 18.40 -39.74 -8.99
C LEU A 465 18.63 -38.25 -9.25
N VAL A 466 19.03 -37.47 -8.23
CA VAL A 466 19.24 -36.03 -8.37
C VAL A 466 20.44 -35.72 -9.27
N ARG A 467 21.48 -36.57 -9.26
CA ARG A 467 22.62 -36.50 -10.20
C ARG A 467 22.16 -36.77 -11.64
N ASP A 468 21.39 -37.83 -11.87
CA ASP A 468 20.80 -38.20 -13.17
C ASP A 468 19.92 -37.09 -13.75
N MET A 469 19.04 -36.51 -12.91
CA MET A 469 18.22 -35.34 -13.27
C MET A 469 19.06 -34.14 -13.70
N LEU A 470 20.16 -33.82 -12.99
CA LEU A 470 21.03 -32.69 -13.31
C LEU A 470 21.91 -32.94 -14.55
N SER A 471 22.31 -34.18 -14.81
CA SER A 471 22.99 -34.60 -16.05
C SER A 471 22.10 -34.44 -17.29
N ASN A 472 20.77 -34.44 -17.16
CA ASN A 472 19.90 -34.24 -18.30
C ASN A 472 19.85 -32.74 -18.72
N ALA A 473 20.28 -32.45 -19.94
CA ALA A 473 20.19 -31.13 -20.56
C ALA A 473 18.75 -30.57 -20.62
N TRP A 474 17.74 -31.44 -20.69
CA TRP A 474 16.32 -31.09 -20.81
C TRP A 474 15.58 -30.88 -19.48
N LEU A 475 16.18 -31.18 -18.31
CA LEU A 475 15.51 -30.97 -17.01
C LEU A 475 15.07 -29.49 -16.86
N PRO A 476 13.77 -29.18 -16.72
CA PRO A 476 13.30 -27.79 -16.70
C PRO A 476 13.94 -26.90 -15.62
N ALA A 477 14.17 -25.63 -15.95
CA ALA A 477 14.93 -24.68 -15.14
C ALA A 477 14.42 -24.54 -13.69
N GLN A 478 13.11 -24.66 -13.50
CA GLN A 478 12.42 -24.61 -12.20
C GLN A 478 12.89 -25.71 -11.23
N LEU A 479 13.36 -26.85 -11.76
CA LEU A 479 13.80 -28.00 -10.99
C LEU A 479 15.29 -27.94 -10.62
N VAL A 480 16.13 -27.19 -11.34
CA VAL A 480 17.58 -27.13 -11.12
C VAL A 480 17.93 -26.70 -9.70
N SER A 481 17.33 -25.61 -9.23
CA SER A 481 17.49 -25.12 -7.85
C SER A 481 17.07 -26.15 -6.80
N ARG A 482 15.97 -26.88 -7.02
CA ARG A 482 15.49 -27.93 -6.10
C ARG A 482 16.37 -29.17 -6.11
N CYS A 483 16.94 -29.53 -7.25
CA CYS A 483 17.91 -30.61 -7.34
C CYS A 483 19.20 -30.22 -6.60
N LEU A 484 19.69 -28.99 -6.75
CA LEU A 484 20.89 -28.51 -6.07
C LEU A 484 20.68 -28.31 -4.56
N ASP A 485 19.49 -27.90 -4.11
CA ASP A 485 19.11 -27.92 -2.68
C ASP A 485 19.34 -29.32 -2.07
N VAL A 486 18.78 -30.36 -2.72
CA VAL A 486 18.86 -31.75 -2.26
C VAL A 486 20.27 -32.31 -2.41
N LEU A 487 20.98 -32.01 -3.50
CA LEU A 487 22.36 -32.45 -3.71
C LEU A 487 23.31 -31.91 -2.64
N LEU A 488 23.18 -30.64 -2.26
CA LEU A 488 23.96 -30.03 -1.19
C LEU A 488 23.66 -30.66 0.19
N ARG A 489 22.41 -31.06 0.44
CA ARG A 489 22.01 -31.81 1.66
C ARG A 489 22.58 -33.23 1.70
N LEU A 490 22.90 -33.82 0.54
CA LEU A 490 23.42 -35.19 0.41
C LEU A 490 24.95 -35.27 0.34
N ALA A 491 25.61 -34.19 -0.05
CA ALA A 491 27.07 -34.07 -0.13
C ALA A 491 27.72 -34.04 1.27
N SER A 492 28.99 -34.42 1.34
CA SER A 492 29.79 -34.40 2.59
C SER A 492 30.26 -33.00 3.01
N GLY A 493 30.14 -32.01 2.12
CA GLY A 493 30.45 -30.61 2.37
C GLY A 493 30.50 -29.78 1.09
N GLN A 494 30.75 -28.47 1.21
CA GLN A 494 30.70 -27.56 0.04
C GLN A 494 31.78 -27.80 -1.02
N ARG A 495 32.94 -28.36 -0.65
CA ARG A 495 33.98 -28.78 -1.63
C ARG A 495 33.55 -29.98 -2.47
N ASP A 496 32.94 -30.97 -1.82
CA ASP A 496 32.38 -32.17 -2.44
C ASP A 496 31.22 -31.79 -3.37
N PHE A 497 30.31 -30.93 -2.90
CA PHE A 497 29.24 -30.34 -3.72
C PHE A 497 29.78 -29.57 -4.94
N LEU A 498 30.78 -28.69 -4.76
CA LEU A 498 31.43 -27.97 -5.85
C LEU A 498 32.04 -28.93 -6.88
N GLN A 499 32.79 -29.93 -6.44
CA GLN A 499 33.39 -30.91 -7.35
C GLN A 499 32.32 -31.68 -8.13
N ILE A 500 31.28 -32.19 -7.46
CA ILE A 500 30.20 -32.94 -8.11
C ILE A 500 29.47 -32.08 -9.16
N VAL A 501 29.24 -30.80 -8.87
CA VAL A 501 28.56 -29.90 -9.82
C VAL A 501 29.49 -29.49 -10.98
N VAL A 502 30.78 -29.28 -10.74
CA VAL A 502 31.76 -29.06 -11.83
C VAL A 502 31.86 -30.30 -12.73
N GLU A 503 31.93 -31.51 -12.16
CA GLU A 503 31.87 -32.77 -12.92
C GLU A 503 30.60 -32.87 -13.78
N LEU A 504 29.44 -32.44 -13.25
CA LEU A 504 28.17 -32.41 -14.02
C LEU A 504 28.19 -31.37 -15.15
N VAL A 505 28.73 -30.18 -14.92
CA VAL A 505 28.82 -29.08 -15.89
C VAL A 505 29.86 -29.34 -16.99
N GLN A 506 30.87 -30.16 -16.71
CA GLN A 506 31.84 -30.67 -17.69
C GLN A 506 31.30 -31.90 -18.45
N ALA A 507 30.52 -32.78 -17.82
CA ALA A 507 29.86 -33.90 -18.50
C ALA A 507 28.88 -33.41 -19.59
N LEU A 508 28.09 -32.37 -19.28
CA LEU A 508 27.20 -31.69 -20.24
C LEU A 508 27.93 -31.05 -21.44
N ASP A 509 29.24 -30.82 -21.34
CA ASP A 509 30.08 -30.30 -22.42
C ASP A 509 30.61 -31.45 -23.29
N ALA A 510 31.12 -32.50 -22.64
CA ALA A 510 31.73 -33.66 -23.30
C ALA A 510 30.75 -34.50 -24.15
N GLU A 511 29.45 -34.44 -23.87
CA GLU A 511 28.42 -35.06 -24.72
C GLU A 511 28.34 -34.44 -26.13
N LEU A 512 28.78 -33.19 -26.33
CA LEU A 512 28.93 -32.60 -27.66
C LEU A 512 30.13 -33.19 -28.40
N ASP A 513 31.28 -33.27 -27.74
CA ASP A 513 32.55 -33.74 -28.33
C ASP A 513 32.45 -35.19 -28.81
N GLU A 514 31.69 -36.06 -28.15
CA GLU A 514 31.50 -37.47 -28.55
C GLU A 514 30.52 -37.63 -29.72
N ALA A 515 29.39 -36.88 -29.73
CA ALA A 515 28.42 -36.93 -30.83
C ALA A 515 29.03 -36.54 -32.19
N ASP A 516 30.01 -35.63 -32.16
CA ASP A 516 30.75 -35.09 -33.29
C ASP A 516 31.70 -36.10 -34.00
N LYS A 517 31.64 -37.39 -33.60
CA LYS A 517 32.49 -38.50 -34.10
C LYS A 517 31.72 -39.72 -34.67
N ASP A 518 30.45 -39.93 -34.30
CA ASP A 518 29.71 -41.18 -34.56
C ASP A 518 28.66 -41.05 -35.70
N GLU A 519 29.12 -40.79 -36.94
CA GLU A 519 28.23 -40.71 -38.12
C GLU A 519 27.60 -42.07 -38.55
N ASP A 520 28.16 -43.20 -38.12
CA ASP A 520 27.90 -44.55 -38.66
C ASP A 520 27.23 -45.52 -37.65
N GLY A 521 26.63 -45.00 -36.56
CA GLY A 521 26.05 -45.77 -35.46
C GLY A 521 24.53 -45.94 -35.49
N ASP A 522 24.03 -47.12 -35.11
CA ASP A 522 22.59 -47.39 -34.88
C ASP A 522 22.15 -46.79 -33.52
N LEU A 523 21.98 -45.46 -33.51
CA LEU A 523 21.75 -44.64 -32.33
C LEU A 523 20.36 -44.84 -31.72
N SER A 524 20.28 -44.76 -30.38
CA SER A 524 18.99 -44.76 -29.69
C SER A 524 18.11 -43.57 -30.11
N VAL A 525 16.78 -43.75 -30.08
CA VAL A 525 15.82 -42.66 -30.37
C VAL A 525 16.08 -41.44 -29.47
N ARG A 526 16.48 -41.67 -28.21
CA ARG A 526 16.87 -40.60 -27.28
C ARG A 526 18.10 -39.81 -27.72
N GLN A 527 19.10 -40.47 -28.32
CA GLN A 527 20.28 -39.80 -28.87
C GLN A 527 19.94 -39.06 -30.19
N SER A 528 19.01 -39.61 -30.97
CA SER A 528 18.54 -39.03 -32.24
C SER A 528 17.68 -37.76 -32.08
N LEU A 529 17.00 -37.60 -30.93
CA LEU A 529 16.15 -36.44 -30.60
C LEU A 529 16.83 -35.38 -29.74
N SER A 530 17.97 -35.69 -29.10
CA SER A 530 18.75 -34.74 -28.30
C SER A 530 19.28 -33.58 -29.16
N TRP A 531 19.69 -32.47 -28.51
CA TRP A 531 20.27 -31.28 -29.14
C TRP A 531 21.44 -31.58 -30.10
N HIS A 532 22.10 -32.73 -29.91
CA HIS A 532 23.24 -33.23 -30.67
C HIS A 532 23.06 -33.16 -32.20
N ARG A 533 21.83 -33.27 -32.73
CA ARG A 533 21.61 -33.36 -34.18
C ARG A 533 21.67 -32.03 -34.96
N ARG A 534 21.96 -30.90 -34.29
CA ARG A 534 22.03 -29.58 -34.95
C ARG A 534 23.46 -29.12 -35.25
N VAL A 535 24.47 -29.64 -34.55
CA VAL A 535 25.87 -29.22 -34.70
C VAL A 535 26.53 -29.92 -35.88
N ASP A 536 26.87 -29.14 -36.90
CA ASP A 536 27.67 -29.50 -38.08
C ASP A 536 28.70 -28.37 -38.29
N LYS A 537 29.86 -28.65 -38.89
CA LYS A 537 31.08 -27.86 -38.70
C LYS A 537 31.18 -26.55 -39.49
N ASP A 538 30.26 -26.27 -40.41
CA ASP A 538 30.14 -24.98 -41.10
C ASP A 538 29.09 -24.08 -40.41
N ALA A 539 29.56 -23.33 -39.39
CA ALA A 539 28.75 -22.61 -38.40
C ALA A 539 27.61 -21.72 -38.97
N SER A 540 26.41 -22.29 -38.99
CA SER A 540 25.14 -21.63 -39.30
C SER A 540 24.56 -20.87 -38.09
N PRO A 541 23.60 -19.94 -38.31
CA PRO A 541 22.97 -19.20 -37.22
C PRO A 541 22.21 -20.07 -36.19
N ALA A 542 21.74 -21.26 -36.59
CA ALA A 542 21.07 -22.21 -35.68
C ALA A 542 22.07 -22.78 -34.66
N GLN A 543 23.22 -23.25 -35.14
CA GLN A 543 24.27 -23.88 -34.33
C GLN A 543 24.84 -22.93 -33.26
N ALA A 544 24.97 -21.64 -33.61
CA ALA A 544 25.34 -20.62 -32.66
C ALA A 544 24.29 -20.40 -31.55
N ALA A 545 23.01 -20.65 -31.83
CA ALA A 545 21.92 -20.59 -30.85
C ALA A 545 21.82 -21.87 -29.99
N ASP A 546 22.06 -23.05 -30.56
CA ASP A 546 22.06 -24.32 -29.81
C ASP A 546 23.23 -24.37 -28.80
N LEU A 547 24.44 -23.95 -29.21
CA LEU A 547 25.58 -23.79 -28.30
C LEU A 547 25.29 -22.74 -27.21
N ALA A 548 24.65 -21.62 -27.57
CA ALA A 548 24.25 -20.61 -26.61
C ALA A 548 23.20 -21.12 -25.60
N ALA A 549 22.27 -21.98 -26.02
CA ALA A 549 21.30 -22.62 -25.13
C ALA A 549 21.98 -23.58 -24.14
N LEU A 550 23.00 -24.32 -24.59
CA LEU A 550 23.80 -25.21 -23.74
C LEU A 550 24.67 -24.44 -22.75
N ASP A 551 25.31 -23.34 -23.15
CA ASP A 551 26.05 -22.49 -22.21
C ASP A 551 25.11 -21.78 -21.22
N ALA A 552 23.92 -21.34 -21.64
CA ALA A 552 22.91 -20.81 -20.73
C ALA A 552 22.44 -21.87 -19.71
N ARG A 553 22.30 -23.12 -20.16
CA ARG A 553 21.99 -24.28 -19.31
C ARG A 553 23.09 -24.55 -18.29
N ARG A 554 24.36 -24.55 -18.71
CA ARG A 554 25.52 -24.74 -17.83
C ARG A 554 25.66 -23.60 -16.82
N LEU A 555 25.55 -22.36 -17.27
CA LEU A 555 25.55 -21.17 -16.40
C LEU A 555 24.41 -21.20 -15.38
N LEU A 556 23.21 -21.68 -15.72
CA LEU A 556 22.11 -21.80 -14.76
C LEU A 556 22.47 -22.75 -13.59
N ILE A 557 23.10 -23.89 -13.89
CA ILE A 557 23.56 -24.85 -12.87
C ILE A 557 24.67 -24.23 -12.02
N VAL A 558 25.66 -23.59 -12.65
CA VAL A 558 26.77 -22.90 -11.97
C VAL A 558 26.28 -21.78 -11.07
N ARG A 559 25.38 -20.93 -11.57
CA ARG A 559 24.77 -19.83 -10.80
C ARG A 559 24.03 -20.37 -9.58
N ALA A 560 23.14 -21.34 -9.77
CA ALA A 560 22.36 -21.92 -8.69
C ALA A 560 23.24 -22.68 -7.67
N MET A 561 24.39 -23.21 -8.08
CA MET A 561 25.41 -23.74 -7.16
C MET A 561 26.06 -22.61 -6.35
N LEU A 562 26.56 -21.55 -7.00
CA LEU A 562 27.24 -20.42 -6.37
C LEU A 562 26.34 -19.69 -5.37
N GLU A 563 25.05 -19.50 -5.69
CA GLU A 563 24.01 -18.94 -4.79
C GLU A 563 23.81 -19.76 -3.49
N ARG A 564 24.37 -20.98 -3.39
CA ARG A 564 24.27 -21.88 -2.23
C ARG A 564 25.59 -22.08 -1.47
N MET A 565 26.69 -21.49 -1.94
CA MET A 565 28.01 -21.61 -1.29
C MET A 565 28.18 -20.53 -0.20
N THR A 566 28.93 -20.83 0.87
CA THR A 566 29.06 -19.90 2.01
C THR A 566 30.48 -19.88 2.56
N GLY A 567 31.12 -18.71 2.53
CA GLY A 567 32.49 -18.51 3.03
C GLY A 567 33.53 -18.55 1.92
N THR A 568 34.80 -18.51 2.31
CA THR A 568 35.90 -18.26 1.37
C THR A 568 36.44 -19.53 0.70
N LEU A 569 36.40 -19.59 -0.62
CA LEU A 569 36.93 -20.67 -1.46
C LEU A 569 38.33 -20.32 -2.01
N GLN A 570 39.20 -19.83 -1.13
CA GLN A 570 40.55 -19.42 -1.52
C GLN A 570 41.36 -20.64 -2.01
N ASP A 571 41.93 -20.49 -3.21
CA ASP A 571 42.84 -21.45 -3.86
C ASP A 571 42.20 -22.80 -4.25
N GLU A 572 40.87 -22.85 -4.42
CA GLU A 572 40.15 -23.99 -4.99
C GLU A 572 40.29 -24.04 -6.53
N THR A 573 41.18 -24.89 -7.04
CA THR A 573 41.51 -24.96 -8.47
C THR A 573 40.34 -25.37 -9.38
N THR A 574 39.31 -26.04 -8.85
CA THR A 574 38.07 -26.37 -9.58
C THR A 574 37.26 -25.13 -9.92
N LEU A 575 37.27 -24.12 -9.04
CA LEU A 575 36.60 -22.84 -9.28
C LEU A 575 37.39 -21.98 -10.28
N GLU A 576 38.72 -22.00 -10.21
CA GLU A 576 39.57 -21.32 -11.20
C GLU A 576 39.37 -21.87 -12.62
N GLY A 577 39.29 -23.20 -12.77
CA GLY A 577 38.97 -23.84 -14.06
C GLY A 577 37.61 -23.39 -14.60
N LEU A 578 36.55 -23.50 -13.80
CA LEU A 578 35.20 -23.07 -14.16
C LEU A 578 35.11 -21.59 -14.58
N ILE A 579 35.89 -20.72 -13.93
CA ILE A 579 35.98 -19.30 -14.30
C ILE A 579 36.59 -19.12 -15.69
N GLN A 580 37.69 -19.80 -16.01
CA GLN A 580 38.38 -19.65 -17.31
C GLN A 580 37.66 -20.38 -18.46
N GLU A 581 37.08 -21.55 -18.20
CA GLU A 581 36.48 -22.43 -19.21
C GLU A 581 35.06 -21.98 -19.62
N LEU A 582 34.26 -21.42 -18.71
CA LEU A 582 32.85 -21.09 -18.97
C LEU A 582 32.47 -19.63 -18.65
N ILE A 583 32.85 -19.10 -17.47
CA ILE A 583 32.35 -17.79 -17.01
C ILE A 583 32.99 -16.64 -17.79
N VAL A 584 34.32 -16.63 -17.97
CA VAL A 584 35.02 -15.56 -18.72
C VAL A 584 34.64 -15.52 -20.21
N PRO A 585 34.51 -16.66 -20.94
CA PRO A 585 33.99 -16.66 -22.31
C PRO A 585 32.57 -16.10 -22.43
N THR A 586 31.66 -16.47 -21.53
CA THR A 586 30.25 -16.01 -21.59
C THR A 586 30.09 -14.52 -21.25
N VAL A 587 30.92 -13.97 -20.35
CA VAL A 587 31.06 -12.51 -20.14
C VAL A 587 31.54 -11.76 -21.40
N GLN A 588 32.18 -12.46 -22.36
CA GLN A 588 32.59 -11.90 -23.65
C GLN A 588 31.61 -12.24 -24.80
N SER A 589 30.52 -12.96 -24.52
CA SER A 589 29.52 -13.34 -25.52
C SER A 589 28.85 -12.12 -26.17
N LYS A 590 28.45 -12.28 -27.44
CA LYS A 590 27.64 -11.28 -28.17
C LYS A 590 26.20 -11.26 -27.70
N ASP A 591 25.67 -12.40 -27.25
CA ASP A 591 24.36 -12.49 -26.62
C ASP A 591 24.37 -11.73 -25.28
N ALA A 592 23.36 -10.89 -25.08
CA ALA A 592 23.19 -10.11 -23.85
C ALA A 592 22.73 -10.98 -22.67
N ALA A 593 21.90 -12.01 -22.89
CA ALA A 593 21.39 -12.87 -21.83
C ALA A 593 22.51 -13.76 -21.24
N LEU A 594 23.33 -14.38 -22.10
CA LEU A 594 24.54 -15.07 -21.68
C LEU A 594 25.52 -14.14 -20.96
N ARG A 595 25.72 -12.92 -21.47
CA ARG A 595 26.61 -11.94 -20.83
C ARG A 595 26.12 -11.54 -19.44
N GLU A 596 24.81 -11.38 -19.27
CA GLU A 596 24.21 -11.11 -17.95
C GLU A 596 24.46 -12.27 -16.98
N GLN A 597 24.17 -13.52 -17.36
CA GLN A 597 24.37 -14.66 -16.48
C GLN A 597 25.87 -14.91 -16.18
N GLY A 598 26.76 -14.69 -17.15
CA GLY A 598 28.20 -14.74 -16.94
C GLY A 598 28.69 -13.67 -15.94
N LEU A 599 28.18 -12.43 -16.05
CA LEU A 599 28.51 -11.35 -15.11
C LEU A 599 27.97 -11.62 -13.70
N ILE A 600 26.76 -12.18 -13.57
CA ILE A 600 26.21 -12.63 -12.27
C ILE A 600 27.09 -13.73 -11.67
N CYS A 601 27.47 -14.76 -12.44
CA CYS A 601 28.35 -15.82 -11.96
C CYS A 601 29.72 -15.28 -11.52
N LEU A 602 30.31 -14.36 -12.29
CA LEU A 602 31.58 -13.73 -11.95
C LEU A 602 31.48 -12.85 -10.67
N GLY A 603 30.34 -12.18 -10.48
CA GLY A 603 30.00 -11.46 -9.24
C GLY A 603 29.91 -12.40 -8.05
N LEU A 604 29.17 -13.51 -8.17
CA LEU A 604 29.05 -14.53 -7.12
C LEU A 604 30.41 -15.17 -6.76
N CYS A 605 31.22 -15.57 -7.76
CA CYS A 605 32.60 -16.02 -7.52
C CYS A 605 33.44 -14.98 -6.78
N SER A 606 33.24 -13.70 -7.09
CA SER A 606 33.93 -12.58 -6.44
C SER A 606 33.47 -12.35 -4.99
N LEU A 607 32.29 -12.82 -4.57
CA LEU A 607 31.91 -12.83 -3.15
C LEU A 607 32.63 -13.95 -2.37
N LEU A 608 32.98 -15.06 -3.04
CA LEU A 608 33.62 -16.24 -2.45
C LEU A 608 35.16 -16.15 -2.45
N ASP A 609 35.77 -15.41 -3.36
CA ASP A 609 37.21 -15.14 -3.38
C ASP A 609 37.58 -13.66 -3.63
N LYS A 610 38.51 -13.17 -2.80
CA LYS A 610 39.04 -11.80 -2.84
C LYS A 610 40.00 -11.55 -4.00
N LYS A 611 40.74 -12.55 -4.50
CA LYS A 611 41.64 -12.34 -5.67
C LYS A 611 40.80 -12.04 -6.92
N THR A 612 39.76 -12.86 -7.12
CA THR A 612 38.73 -12.71 -8.15
C THR A 612 38.02 -11.37 -8.02
N ALA A 613 37.60 -10.96 -6.81
CA ALA A 613 37.00 -9.64 -6.58
C ALA A 613 37.86 -8.47 -7.07
N LEU A 614 39.18 -8.50 -6.82
CA LEU A 614 40.09 -7.44 -7.24
C LEU A 614 40.32 -7.39 -8.77
N ILE A 615 40.00 -8.46 -9.49
CA ILE A 615 40.06 -8.51 -10.97
C ILE A 615 38.70 -8.11 -11.57
N THR A 616 37.60 -8.55 -10.96
CA THR A 616 36.22 -8.29 -11.39
C THR A 616 35.76 -6.85 -11.12
N PHE A 617 36.18 -6.24 -10.01
CA PHE A 617 35.70 -4.91 -9.59
C PHE A 617 35.93 -3.80 -10.64
N PRO A 618 37.12 -3.63 -11.26
CA PRO A 618 37.31 -2.68 -12.36
C PRO A 618 36.46 -2.99 -13.60
N LEU A 619 36.17 -4.26 -13.88
CA LEU A 619 35.30 -4.67 -14.99
C LEU A 619 33.85 -4.25 -14.73
N LEU A 620 33.32 -4.50 -13.52
CA LEU A 620 31.97 -4.07 -13.13
C LEU A 620 31.80 -2.56 -13.26
N LEU A 621 32.75 -1.76 -12.77
CA LEU A 621 32.73 -0.30 -12.93
C LEU A 621 32.67 0.12 -14.41
N ASN A 622 33.40 -0.58 -15.31
CA ASN A 622 33.33 -0.30 -16.74
C ASN A 622 32.01 -0.74 -17.39
N GLN A 623 31.37 -1.82 -16.91
CA GLN A 623 30.05 -2.24 -17.40
C GLN A 623 28.94 -1.29 -16.95
N ILE A 624 28.95 -0.81 -15.70
CA ILE A 624 27.94 0.14 -15.19
C ILE A 624 27.92 1.46 -15.99
N GLN A 625 29.07 1.85 -16.55
CA GLN A 625 29.23 3.05 -17.38
C GLN A 625 28.90 2.85 -18.88
N ARG A 626 28.60 1.63 -19.33
CA ARG A 626 28.57 1.27 -20.77
C ARG A 626 27.47 0.29 -21.20
N ALA A 627 26.93 -0.48 -20.27
CA ALA A 627 25.75 -1.30 -20.46
C ALA A 627 24.51 -0.56 -19.93
N ASN A 628 23.35 -0.91 -20.49
CA ASN A 628 22.06 -0.33 -20.10
C ASN A 628 21.12 -1.47 -19.65
N GLY A 629 20.06 -1.14 -18.91
CA GLY A 629 19.03 -2.11 -18.51
C GLY A 629 19.55 -3.19 -17.55
N THR A 630 19.11 -4.43 -17.73
CA THR A 630 19.34 -5.54 -16.77
C THR A 630 20.81 -5.76 -16.44
N ILE A 631 21.70 -5.79 -17.43
CA ILE A 631 23.15 -5.94 -17.22
C ILE A 631 23.72 -4.82 -16.33
N GLN A 632 23.23 -3.58 -16.52
CA GLN A 632 23.66 -2.44 -15.72
C GLN A 632 23.21 -2.60 -14.26
N ALA A 633 21.93 -2.97 -14.05
CA ALA A 633 21.37 -3.23 -12.73
C ALA A 633 22.11 -4.36 -11.98
N ARG A 634 22.34 -5.52 -12.62
CA ARG A 634 23.06 -6.66 -12.03
C ARG A 634 24.51 -6.32 -11.69
N CYS A 635 25.16 -5.47 -12.48
CA CYS A 635 26.50 -4.96 -12.14
C CYS A 635 26.48 -4.00 -10.94
N VAL A 636 25.44 -3.15 -10.80
CA VAL A 636 25.29 -2.26 -9.63
C VAL A 636 25.00 -3.06 -8.35
N GLU A 637 24.13 -4.06 -8.39
CA GLU A 637 23.93 -5.00 -7.27
C GLU A 637 25.25 -5.65 -6.85
N SER A 638 25.96 -6.25 -7.81
CA SER A 638 27.26 -6.90 -7.59
C SER A 638 28.30 -5.94 -6.99
N LEU A 639 28.31 -4.67 -7.41
CA LEU A 639 29.18 -3.63 -6.86
C LEU A 639 28.89 -3.37 -5.37
N PHE A 640 27.61 -3.25 -4.99
CA PHE A 640 27.23 -3.04 -3.59
C PHE A 640 27.52 -4.26 -2.73
N ASP A 641 27.19 -5.48 -3.19
CA ASP A 641 27.44 -6.71 -2.42
C ASP A 641 28.95 -6.97 -2.23
N LEU A 642 29.78 -6.73 -3.26
CA LEU A 642 31.24 -6.79 -3.11
C LEU A 642 31.75 -5.73 -2.12
N THR A 643 31.17 -4.52 -2.12
CA THR A 643 31.55 -3.45 -1.20
C THR A 643 31.13 -3.76 0.24
N VAL A 644 30.00 -4.45 0.45
CA VAL A 644 29.56 -4.97 1.76
C VAL A 644 30.48 -6.09 2.26
N VAL A 645 30.89 -7.02 1.39
CA VAL A 645 31.69 -8.21 1.77
C VAL A 645 33.18 -7.88 1.96
N HIS A 646 33.80 -7.13 1.05
CA HIS A 646 35.25 -6.88 1.05
C HIS A 646 35.65 -5.53 1.64
N GLY A 647 34.73 -4.55 1.68
CA GLY A 647 34.99 -3.16 2.06
C GLY A 647 35.66 -2.35 0.95
N MET A 648 35.35 -1.05 0.89
CA MET A 648 35.88 -0.13 -0.14
C MET A 648 37.41 -0.14 -0.21
N ASP A 649 38.09 -0.01 0.94
CA ASP A 649 39.55 0.17 0.99
C ASP A 649 40.30 -1.02 0.36
N ALA A 650 39.75 -2.23 0.48
CA ALA A 650 40.27 -3.42 -0.17
C ALA A 650 40.09 -3.36 -1.70
N LEU A 651 38.87 -3.06 -2.18
CA LEU A 651 38.55 -3.00 -3.61
C LEU A 651 39.32 -1.87 -4.32
N CYS A 652 39.47 -0.73 -3.65
CA CYS A 652 40.22 0.44 -4.13
C CYS A 652 41.75 0.24 -4.16
N THR A 653 42.31 -0.85 -3.60
CA THR A 653 43.76 -1.01 -3.41
C THR A 653 44.57 -0.88 -4.71
N GLN A 654 44.07 -1.36 -5.86
CA GLN A 654 44.76 -1.17 -7.14
C GLN A 654 44.79 0.30 -7.55
N SER A 655 43.62 0.96 -7.61
CA SER A 655 43.48 2.38 -7.95
C SER A 655 44.26 3.29 -7.00
N ALA A 656 44.29 2.96 -5.71
CA ALA A 656 45.07 3.64 -4.68
C ALA A 656 46.58 3.61 -5.01
N SER A 657 47.12 2.45 -5.39
CA SER A 657 48.53 2.31 -5.76
C SER A 657 48.91 3.07 -7.04
N VAL A 658 47.96 3.26 -7.96
CA VAL A 658 48.14 4.08 -9.17
C VAL A 658 48.11 5.57 -8.83
N ALA A 659 47.11 6.02 -8.07
CA ALA A 659 46.99 7.40 -7.63
C ALA A 659 48.20 7.84 -6.77
N ALA A 660 48.63 7.00 -5.82
CA ALA A 660 49.82 7.25 -4.99
C ALA A 660 51.05 7.57 -5.86
N ARG A 661 51.32 6.76 -6.90
CA ARG A 661 52.48 6.90 -7.79
C ARG A 661 52.37 8.08 -8.76
N ASN A 662 51.18 8.42 -9.22
CA ASN A 662 50.96 9.42 -10.27
C ASN A 662 50.68 10.83 -9.74
N GLU A 663 50.03 10.94 -8.58
CA GLU A 663 49.43 12.18 -8.07
C GLU A 663 49.97 12.60 -6.69
N PHE A 664 50.56 11.67 -5.92
CA PHE A 664 50.94 11.89 -4.51
C PHE A 664 52.37 11.45 -4.15
N ASP A 665 53.32 11.49 -5.10
CA ASP A 665 54.76 11.21 -4.88
C ASP A 665 55.10 9.85 -4.20
N GLY A 666 54.20 8.87 -4.30
CA GLY A 666 54.32 7.55 -3.66
C GLY A 666 53.59 7.39 -2.32
N ASP A 667 52.81 8.38 -1.90
CA ASP A 667 52.02 8.35 -0.66
C ASP A 667 50.78 7.44 -0.81
N GLU A 668 50.88 6.21 -0.28
CA GLU A 668 49.82 5.20 -0.35
C GLU A 668 48.58 5.56 0.48
N GLU A 669 48.73 6.34 1.57
CA GLU A 669 47.60 6.77 2.42
C GLU A 669 46.74 7.80 1.69
N LYS A 670 47.37 8.80 1.06
CA LYS A 670 46.67 9.77 0.19
C LYS A 670 46.09 9.11 -1.06
N GLY A 671 46.83 8.20 -1.69
CA GLY A 671 46.33 7.42 -2.83
C GLY A 671 45.07 6.63 -2.49
N LEU A 672 45.02 5.99 -1.31
CA LEU A 672 43.85 5.27 -0.83
C LEU A 672 42.69 6.20 -0.48
N GLN A 673 42.95 7.32 0.21
CA GLN A 673 41.92 8.31 0.53
C GLN A 673 41.27 8.88 -0.74
N TYR A 674 42.07 9.21 -1.76
CA TYR A 674 41.58 9.66 -3.05
C TYR A 674 40.77 8.58 -3.78
N ALA A 675 41.27 7.34 -3.87
CA ALA A 675 40.55 6.24 -4.50
C ALA A 675 39.20 5.94 -3.79
N ARG A 676 39.15 6.04 -2.46
CA ARG A 676 37.91 5.95 -1.66
C ARG A 676 36.95 7.09 -1.98
N GLN A 677 37.42 8.33 -2.10
CA GLN A 677 36.59 9.49 -2.46
C GLN A 677 36.03 9.37 -3.89
N GLN A 678 36.81 8.88 -4.85
CA GLN A 678 36.33 8.63 -6.22
C GLN A 678 35.25 7.54 -6.26
N LEU A 679 35.43 6.43 -5.52
CA LEU A 679 34.39 5.40 -5.40
C LEU A 679 33.13 5.94 -4.71
N LEU A 680 33.29 6.71 -3.63
CA LEU A 680 32.17 7.31 -2.91
C LEU A 680 31.36 8.27 -3.80
N GLY A 681 32.03 9.14 -4.56
CA GLY A 681 31.40 10.01 -5.54
C GLY A 681 30.67 9.23 -6.64
N PHE A 682 31.25 8.14 -7.13
CA PHE A 682 30.60 7.25 -8.10
C PHE A 682 29.33 6.60 -7.50
N LEU A 683 29.41 6.02 -6.31
CA LEU A 683 28.26 5.39 -5.64
C LEU A 683 27.14 6.39 -5.35
N LEU A 684 27.48 7.64 -5.00
CA LEU A 684 26.50 8.71 -4.81
C LEU A 684 25.85 9.14 -6.14
N SER A 685 26.60 9.20 -7.25
CA SER A 685 26.04 9.57 -8.56
C SER A 685 24.97 8.58 -9.07
N LEU A 686 24.96 7.34 -8.57
CA LEU A 686 23.91 6.37 -8.89
C LEU A 686 22.54 6.72 -8.27
N LEU A 687 22.48 7.61 -7.27
CA LEU A 687 21.21 8.16 -6.75
C LEU A 687 20.56 9.15 -7.72
N GLU A 688 21.33 9.73 -8.64
CA GLU A 688 20.91 10.73 -9.64
C GLU A 688 20.75 10.11 -11.05
N HIS A 689 20.85 8.78 -11.15
CA HIS A 689 20.76 8.05 -12.41
C HIS A 689 19.34 8.15 -13.04
N GLU A 690 19.26 8.17 -14.37
CA GLU A 690 17.98 8.33 -15.09
C GLU A 690 17.02 7.14 -14.86
N GLU A 691 17.55 5.91 -14.87
CA GLU A 691 16.76 4.70 -14.63
C GLU A 691 16.36 4.52 -13.15
N PRO A 692 15.05 4.43 -12.82
CA PRO A 692 14.57 4.38 -11.44
C PRO A 692 14.89 3.06 -10.71
N GLU A 693 15.11 1.96 -11.45
CA GLU A 693 15.59 0.69 -10.87
C GLU A 693 16.99 0.87 -10.26
N ILE A 694 17.90 1.55 -10.98
CA ILE A 694 19.26 1.80 -10.50
C ILE A 694 19.27 2.78 -9.32
N GLN A 695 18.43 3.82 -9.33
CA GLN A 695 18.25 4.69 -8.16
C GLN A 695 17.80 3.90 -6.91
N ALA A 696 16.91 2.91 -7.07
CA ALA A 696 16.40 2.09 -5.98
C ALA A 696 17.48 1.13 -5.45
N ILE A 697 18.21 0.43 -6.34
CA ILE A 697 19.34 -0.43 -5.96
C ILE A 697 20.43 0.40 -5.26
N ALA A 698 20.75 1.59 -5.76
CA ALA A 698 21.74 2.50 -5.15
C ALA A 698 21.30 3.00 -3.77
N SER A 699 20.01 3.33 -3.62
CA SER A 699 19.44 3.75 -2.33
C SER A 699 19.50 2.62 -1.30
N GLU A 700 19.16 1.39 -1.68
CA GLU A 700 19.27 0.22 -0.81
C GLU A 700 20.74 -0.14 -0.50
N GLY A 701 21.62 -0.06 -1.50
CA GLY A 701 23.05 -0.34 -1.36
C GLY A 701 23.76 0.61 -0.41
N LEU A 702 23.55 1.93 -0.56
CA LEU A 702 24.10 2.94 0.35
C LEU A 702 23.49 2.82 1.76
N ALA A 703 22.19 2.50 1.87
CA ALA A 703 21.56 2.21 3.16
C ALA A 703 22.18 0.97 3.86
N LYS A 704 22.44 -0.12 3.12
CA LYS A 704 23.18 -1.30 3.61
C LYS A 704 24.59 -0.92 4.08
N LEU A 705 25.35 -0.15 3.30
CA LEU A 705 26.71 0.25 3.63
C LEU A 705 26.81 1.16 4.87
N LEU A 706 25.84 2.05 5.09
CA LEU A 706 25.71 2.82 6.34
C LEU A 706 25.33 1.91 7.52
N LEU A 707 24.41 0.96 7.32
CA LEU A 707 23.94 0.05 8.37
C LEU A 707 25.02 -0.92 8.86
N THR A 708 25.87 -1.42 7.95
CA THR A 708 27.03 -2.26 8.28
C THR A 708 28.22 -1.44 8.80
N GLY A 709 28.23 -0.11 8.57
CA GLY A 709 29.32 0.77 8.97
C GLY A 709 30.55 0.73 8.05
N VAL A 710 30.40 0.21 6.82
CA VAL A 710 31.43 0.36 5.76
C VAL A 710 31.52 1.82 5.29
N LEU A 711 30.36 2.49 5.29
CA LEU A 711 30.24 3.94 5.20
C LEU A 711 29.83 4.52 6.57
N SER A 712 30.31 5.72 6.86
CA SER A 712 29.92 6.54 8.02
C SER A 712 29.98 8.04 7.73
N GLU A 713 30.10 8.42 6.47
CA GLU A 713 30.23 9.79 5.98
C GLU A 713 28.87 10.52 6.00
N ASP A 714 28.80 11.69 6.63
CA ASP A 714 27.56 12.47 6.80
C ASP A 714 26.89 12.82 5.45
N ASP A 715 27.69 13.10 4.40
CA ASP A 715 27.16 13.40 3.06
C ASP A 715 26.36 12.24 2.44
N VAL A 716 26.61 10.98 2.83
CA VAL A 716 25.81 9.84 2.36
C VAL A 716 24.41 9.87 2.97
N LEU A 717 24.31 10.14 4.27
CA LEU A 717 23.02 10.28 4.95
C LEU A 717 22.25 11.50 4.42
N LYS A 718 22.95 12.61 4.19
CA LYS A 718 22.42 13.83 3.56
C LYS A 718 21.82 13.52 2.19
N SER A 719 22.58 12.90 1.28
CA SER A 719 22.08 12.53 -0.04
C SER A 719 20.88 11.57 0.04
N LEU A 720 20.93 10.51 0.85
CA LEU A 720 19.78 9.60 1.01
C LEU A 720 18.52 10.30 1.53
N ILE A 721 18.63 11.29 2.41
CA ILE A 721 17.47 12.06 2.88
C ILE A 721 16.96 13.02 1.79
N LEU A 722 17.86 13.64 1.01
CA LEU A 722 17.48 14.48 -0.14
C LEU A 722 16.76 13.64 -1.20
N THR A 723 17.33 12.51 -1.61
CA THR A 723 16.71 11.55 -2.56
C THR A 723 15.39 10.99 -2.03
N TYR A 724 15.25 10.74 -0.72
CA TYR A 724 13.98 10.31 -0.12
C TYR A 724 12.90 11.41 -0.07
N MET A 725 13.28 12.69 -0.10
CA MET A 725 12.35 13.83 0.05
C MET A 725 12.09 14.62 -1.25
N SER A 726 12.95 14.48 -2.27
CA SER A 726 12.83 15.15 -3.57
C SER A 726 11.49 14.80 -4.27
N PRO A 727 10.84 15.77 -4.96
CA PRO A 727 9.62 15.50 -5.72
C PRO A 727 9.85 14.50 -6.87
N ASP A 728 11.04 14.50 -7.46
CA ASP A 728 11.41 13.73 -8.64
C ASP A 728 11.33 12.22 -8.37
N THR A 729 11.74 11.81 -7.17
CA THR A 729 11.66 10.40 -6.72
C THR A 729 10.29 9.99 -6.19
N ALA A 730 9.27 10.86 -6.20
CA ALA A 730 7.96 10.56 -5.62
C ALA A 730 7.24 9.40 -6.32
N ALA A 731 7.54 9.16 -7.60
CA ALA A 731 7.06 8.00 -8.35
C ALA A 731 7.81 6.69 -8.01
N ASN A 732 9.07 6.77 -7.58
CA ASN A 732 9.95 5.62 -7.35
C ASN A 732 9.60 4.90 -6.02
N GLN A 733 8.55 4.08 -6.06
CA GLN A 733 8.02 3.40 -4.87
C GLN A 733 9.01 2.44 -4.17
N PRO A 734 9.82 1.62 -4.87
CA PRO A 734 10.83 0.78 -4.21
C PRO A 734 11.83 1.62 -3.39
N LEU A 735 12.39 2.68 -3.99
CA LEU A 735 13.27 3.64 -3.33
C LEU A 735 12.61 4.27 -2.11
N ARG A 736 11.42 4.86 -2.29
CA ARG A 736 10.69 5.56 -1.22
C ARG A 736 10.33 4.61 -0.08
N GLN A 737 9.93 3.37 -0.37
CA GLN A 737 9.62 2.38 0.67
C GLN A 737 10.87 1.94 1.43
N CYS A 738 11.96 1.62 0.72
CA CYS A 738 13.25 1.25 1.32
C CYS A 738 13.75 2.34 2.29
N LEU A 739 13.83 3.59 1.83
CA LEU A 739 14.31 4.70 2.67
C LEU A 739 13.33 5.09 3.78
N SER A 740 12.01 4.93 3.58
CA SER A 740 11.01 5.13 4.65
C SER A 740 11.14 4.13 5.81
N TYR A 741 11.68 2.93 5.55
CA TYR A 741 11.95 1.92 6.56
C TYR A 741 13.35 2.07 7.16
N PHE A 742 14.36 2.30 6.31
CA PHE A 742 15.75 2.46 6.71
C PHE A 742 15.97 3.70 7.61
N LEU A 743 15.53 4.89 7.18
CA LEU A 743 15.90 6.13 7.87
C LEU A 743 15.44 6.17 9.34
N PRO A 744 14.18 5.83 9.71
CA PRO A 744 13.78 5.77 11.12
C PRO A 744 14.57 4.72 11.91
N LEU A 745 14.80 3.54 11.33
CA LEU A 745 15.47 2.42 12.00
C LEU A 745 16.95 2.74 12.25
N PHE A 746 17.66 3.22 11.23
CA PHE A 746 19.06 3.63 11.31
C PHE A 746 19.27 4.73 12.34
N CYS A 747 18.45 5.78 12.32
CA CYS A 747 18.55 6.87 13.30
C CYS A 747 18.20 6.40 14.73
N SER A 748 17.30 5.44 14.88
CA SER A 748 16.97 4.85 16.18
C SER A 748 18.01 3.86 16.72
N SER A 749 18.83 3.24 15.86
CA SER A 749 19.67 2.12 16.30
C SER A 749 20.81 2.54 17.24
N HIS A 750 21.44 3.69 17.00
CA HIS A 750 22.60 4.14 17.77
C HIS A 750 22.68 5.67 17.82
N ALA A 751 22.97 6.24 18.99
CA ALA A 751 23.13 7.68 19.21
C ALA A 751 24.09 8.39 18.22
N ARG A 752 25.09 7.69 17.67
CA ARG A 752 25.97 8.26 16.62
C ARG A 752 25.20 8.63 15.35
N HIS A 753 24.18 7.86 14.96
CA HIS A 753 23.35 8.14 13.78
C HIS A 753 22.42 9.34 14.03
N GLN A 754 21.96 9.51 15.28
CA GLN A 754 21.23 10.72 15.71
C GLN A 754 22.10 11.98 15.61
N ARG A 755 23.40 11.86 15.87
CA ARG A 755 24.38 12.94 15.65
C ARG A 755 24.58 13.25 14.17
N MET A 756 24.69 12.25 13.30
CA MET A 756 24.73 12.46 11.84
C MET A 756 23.50 13.28 11.38
N ILE A 757 22.29 12.95 11.86
CA ILE A 757 21.08 13.76 11.60
C ILE A 757 21.22 15.21 12.09
N GLN A 758 21.80 15.45 13.27
CA GLN A 758 22.04 16.80 13.78
C GLN A 758 23.07 17.58 12.95
N HIS A 759 24.10 16.91 12.41
CA HIS A 759 25.08 17.53 11.52
C HIS A 759 24.43 17.94 10.18
N VAL A 760 23.73 17.03 9.51
CA VAL A 760 23.17 17.28 8.16
C VAL A 760 21.88 18.10 8.15
N PHE A 761 21.26 18.34 9.32
CA PHE A 761 19.92 18.92 9.42
C PHE A 761 19.76 20.19 8.60
N MET A 762 20.64 21.19 8.79
CA MET A 762 20.43 22.53 8.23
C MET A 762 20.61 22.51 6.71
N ASP A 763 21.65 21.85 6.19
CA ASP A 763 21.86 21.62 4.76
C ASP A 763 20.63 20.97 4.10
N VAL A 764 20.15 19.86 4.67
CA VAL A 764 18.98 19.13 4.17
C VAL A 764 17.71 19.99 4.24
N PHE A 765 17.53 20.72 5.34
CA PHE A 765 16.39 21.61 5.53
C PHE A 765 16.39 22.76 4.53
N ASP A 766 17.54 23.38 4.27
CA ASP A 766 17.65 24.52 3.35
C ASP A 766 17.39 24.11 1.90
N ILE A 767 18.01 23.03 1.43
CA ILE A 767 17.84 22.52 0.06
C ILE A 767 16.35 22.18 -0.19
N LEU A 768 15.73 21.40 0.71
CA LEU A 768 14.35 20.97 0.54
C LEU A 768 13.33 22.08 0.80
N ALA A 769 13.62 23.03 1.69
CA ALA A 769 12.74 24.19 1.90
C ALA A 769 12.80 25.18 0.73
N HIS A 770 13.96 25.33 0.07
CA HIS A 770 14.08 26.12 -1.15
C HIS A 770 13.35 25.44 -2.32
N LEU A 771 13.50 24.13 -2.48
CA LEU A 771 12.78 23.35 -3.50
C LEU A 771 11.25 23.39 -3.30
N TYR A 772 10.78 23.44 -2.05
CA TYR A 772 9.36 23.59 -1.70
C TYR A 772 8.78 25.00 -2.02
N ASP A 773 9.61 26.02 -2.27
CA ASP A 773 9.12 27.32 -2.76
C ASP A 773 8.63 27.24 -4.23
N ASP A 774 9.02 26.20 -4.98
CA ASP A 774 8.49 25.91 -6.31
C ASP A 774 7.03 25.40 -6.25
N PRO A 775 6.07 26.01 -6.98
CA PRO A 775 4.67 25.59 -6.99
C PRO A 775 4.39 24.14 -7.42
N GLU A 776 5.22 23.57 -8.30
CA GLU A 776 5.03 22.23 -8.87
C GLU A 776 5.55 21.17 -7.89
N ALA A 777 6.82 21.29 -7.48
CA ALA A 777 7.45 20.44 -6.48
C ALA A 777 6.63 20.35 -5.18
N ARG A 778 6.08 21.48 -4.74
CA ARG A 778 5.22 21.61 -3.56
C ARG A 778 4.00 20.69 -3.52
N THR A 779 3.53 20.17 -4.65
CA THR A 779 2.41 19.22 -4.67
C THR A 779 2.84 17.79 -4.34
N HIS A 780 4.13 17.47 -4.49
CA HIS A 780 4.73 16.16 -4.26
C HIS A 780 5.64 16.09 -3.01
N MET A 781 5.85 17.22 -2.33
CA MET A 781 6.71 17.35 -1.13
C MET A 781 5.94 17.57 0.17
N ILE A 782 6.57 17.20 1.30
CA ILE A 782 6.12 17.62 2.64
C ILE A 782 6.51 19.08 2.91
N SER A 783 5.72 19.81 3.71
CA SER A 783 6.06 21.20 4.05
C SER A 783 7.28 21.31 4.96
N PRO A 784 8.02 22.44 4.97
CA PRO A 784 9.19 22.62 5.85
C PRO A 784 8.91 22.41 7.35
N ALA A 785 7.67 22.68 7.81
CA ALA A 785 7.25 22.43 9.19
C ALA A 785 6.99 20.94 9.50
N GLN A 786 6.76 20.12 8.47
CA GLN A 786 6.76 18.65 8.58
C GLN A 786 8.19 18.11 8.46
N LEU A 787 9.00 18.60 7.52
CA LEU A 787 10.41 18.21 7.36
C LEU A 787 11.22 18.41 8.64
N ALA A 788 11.22 19.64 9.19
CA ALA A 788 11.93 19.94 10.43
C ALA A 788 11.45 19.09 11.61
N ALA A 789 10.16 18.74 11.62
CA ALA A 789 9.61 17.84 12.62
C ALA A 789 10.03 16.37 12.42
N GLN A 790 10.17 15.91 11.17
CA GLN A 790 10.56 14.54 10.84
C GLN A 790 12.03 14.28 11.17
N LEU A 791 12.91 15.24 10.84
CA LEU A 791 14.34 15.18 11.18
C LEU A 791 14.54 15.18 12.70
N ALA A 792 13.88 16.11 13.42
CA ALA A 792 13.88 16.15 14.89
C ALA A 792 13.18 14.94 15.55
N GLU A 793 12.34 14.21 14.82
CA GLU A 793 11.76 12.96 15.30
C GLU A 793 12.73 11.78 15.13
N TRP A 794 13.57 11.78 14.07
CA TRP A 794 14.60 10.77 13.85
C TRP A 794 15.79 10.89 14.82
N SER A 795 16.21 12.10 15.16
CA SER A 795 17.28 12.36 16.15
C SER A 795 16.85 12.24 17.61
N HIS A 796 15.63 11.79 17.92
CA HIS A 796 15.08 11.88 19.27
C HIS A 796 15.80 10.94 20.27
N PRO A 797 16.38 11.45 21.39
CA PRO A 797 17.17 10.65 22.33
C PRO A 797 16.44 9.38 22.80
N ASP A 798 15.19 9.53 23.25
CA ASP A 798 14.33 8.43 23.73
C ASP A 798 14.00 7.34 22.70
N ARG A 799 14.46 7.47 21.44
CA ARG A 799 14.37 6.43 20.40
C ARG A 799 15.65 5.58 20.25
N SER A 800 16.74 5.91 20.94
CA SER A 800 17.98 5.13 20.89
C SER A 800 17.75 3.70 21.40
N MET A 801 18.00 2.69 20.57
CA MET A 801 17.68 1.28 20.85
C MET A 801 18.85 0.44 21.35
N LEU A 802 20.06 0.61 20.77
CA LEU A 802 21.22 -0.24 21.08
C LEU A 802 22.27 0.44 21.96
N THR A 803 22.15 1.74 22.20
CA THR A 803 23.08 2.53 23.02
C THR A 803 22.36 3.47 23.97
N ASP A 804 23.03 3.89 25.05
CA ASP A 804 22.55 4.98 25.89
C ASP A 804 22.21 6.23 25.06
N PRO A 805 21.13 6.96 25.39
CA PRO A 805 20.67 8.10 24.60
C PRO A 805 21.54 9.34 24.80
N ASP A 806 21.97 9.99 23.71
CA ASP A 806 22.61 11.30 23.79
C ASP A 806 21.56 12.38 24.08
N VAL A 807 21.39 12.71 25.36
CA VAL A 807 20.43 13.71 25.84
C VAL A 807 20.76 15.15 25.41
N TYR A 808 21.89 15.40 24.73
CA TYR A 808 22.32 16.71 24.23
C TYR A 808 22.15 16.89 22.72
N VAL A 809 21.92 15.85 21.92
CA VAL A 809 21.75 15.98 20.46
C VAL A 809 20.65 16.99 20.07
N HIS A 810 19.55 17.01 20.81
CA HIS A 810 18.46 17.99 20.64
C HIS A 810 18.75 19.37 21.22
N VAL A 811 19.71 19.51 22.14
CA VAL A 811 20.18 20.82 22.61
C VAL A 811 21.08 21.46 21.54
N ASP A 812 22.02 20.69 21.00
CA ASP A 812 22.97 21.20 20.01
C ASP A 812 22.22 21.48 18.68
N MET A 813 21.28 20.61 18.26
CA MET A 813 20.34 20.89 17.16
C MET A 813 19.51 22.17 17.38
N ALA A 814 19.05 22.44 18.62
CA ALA A 814 18.33 23.68 18.91
C ALA A 814 19.21 24.92 18.74
N VAL A 815 20.47 24.84 19.18
CA VAL A 815 21.45 25.92 19.00
C VAL A 815 21.68 26.20 17.52
N ASP A 816 21.89 25.18 16.70
CA ASP A 816 22.13 25.34 15.26
C ASP A 816 20.89 25.86 14.51
N ALA A 817 19.71 25.34 14.85
CA ALA A 817 18.44 25.84 14.32
C ALA A 817 18.21 27.34 14.62
N MET A 818 18.62 27.81 15.80
CA MET A 818 18.52 29.24 16.15
C MET A 818 19.59 30.10 15.45
N LYS A 819 20.83 29.60 15.29
CA LYS A 819 21.87 30.30 14.51
C LYS A 819 21.39 30.51 13.07
N HIS A 820 20.97 29.43 12.41
CA HIS A 820 20.43 29.47 11.05
C HIS A 820 19.19 30.39 10.98
N ALA A 821 18.24 30.26 11.90
CA ALA A 821 17.01 31.06 11.89
C ALA A 821 17.21 32.56 12.19
N LEU A 822 18.39 32.97 12.68
CA LEU A 822 18.79 34.38 12.76
C LEU A 822 19.37 34.89 11.43
N GLN A 823 19.89 34.01 10.58
CA GLN A 823 20.57 34.35 9.32
C GLN A 823 19.65 34.25 8.09
N THR A 824 18.74 33.27 8.02
CA THR A 824 17.89 33.10 6.83
C THR A 824 16.89 34.25 6.63
N PRO A 825 16.75 34.78 5.40
CA PRO A 825 15.69 35.74 5.09
C PRO A 825 14.29 35.10 5.15
N SER A 826 14.16 33.79 4.87
CA SER A 826 12.87 33.15 4.69
C SER A 826 12.05 33.14 5.98
N ARG A 827 10.87 33.78 5.90
CA ARG A 827 9.96 33.87 7.05
C ARG A 827 9.29 32.53 7.36
N ASP A 828 8.98 31.71 6.37
CA ASP A 828 8.32 30.43 6.60
C ASP A 828 9.30 29.34 7.04
N GLN A 829 10.59 29.39 6.65
CA GLN A 829 11.66 28.61 7.30
C GLN A 829 11.77 28.97 8.80
N ARG A 830 11.92 30.26 9.14
CA ARG A 830 11.96 30.72 10.56
C ARG A 830 10.73 30.26 11.34
N LYS A 831 9.53 30.35 10.75
CA LYS A 831 8.29 29.89 11.36
C LYS A 831 8.23 28.36 11.54
N ALA A 832 8.81 27.57 10.63
CA ALA A 832 8.91 26.12 10.76
C ALA A 832 9.86 25.72 11.91
N LEU A 833 11.07 26.28 11.94
CA LEU A 833 12.06 26.02 12.99
C LEU A 833 11.56 26.46 14.37
N ALA A 834 10.86 27.59 14.48
CA ALA A 834 10.24 28.03 15.73
C ALA A 834 9.12 27.10 16.22
N GLN A 835 8.44 26.37 15.33
CA GLN A 835 7.48 25.32 15.70
C GLN A 835 8.17 24.02 16.12
N MET A 836 9.33 23.70 15.52
CA MET A 836 10.14 22.54 15.88
C MET A 836 10.66 22.63 17.32
N LEU A 837 11.09 23.81 17.81
CA LEU A 837 11.59 23.98 19.19
C LEU A 837 10.63 23.44 20.27
N GLY A 838 9.32 23.49 20.03
CA GLY A 838 8.31 22.95 20.95
C GLY A 838 8.16 21.42 20.93
N LYS A 839 8.88 20.72 20.06
CA LYS A 839 8.93 19.26 19.92
C LYS A 839 10.27 18.65 20.38
N LEU A 840 11.30 19.47 20.58
CA LEU A 840 12.62 18.98 20.95
C LEU A 840 12.65 18.37 22.36
N ALA A 841 13.55 17.42 22.53
CA ALA A 841 13.82 16.76 23.81
C ALA A 841 14.82 17.60 24.61
N TRP A 842 14.59 17.71 25.91
CA TRP A 842 15.41 18.54 26.80
C TRP A 842 15.92 17.70 27.97
N PRO A 843 17.22 17.75 28.32
CA PRO A 843 17.82 16.89 29.34
C PRO A 843 17.34 17.25 30.76
N ALA A 844 17.52 16.34 31.73
CA ALA A 844 17.12 16.58 33.12
C ALA A 844 17.88 17.77 33.76
N ALA A 845 19.20 17.81 33.55
CA ALA A 845 20.07 18.93 33.87
C ALA A 845 20.76 19.44 32.60
N LEU A 846 21.18 20.70 32.60
CA LEU A 846 21.93 21.33 31.52
C LEU A 846 23.04 22.19 32.12
N ASP A 847 24.20 22.24 31.48
CA ASP A 847 25.30 23.10 31.91
C ASP A 847 24.98 24.59 31.67
N ALA A 848 25.63 25.46 32.44
CA ALA A 848 25.39 26.90 32.39
C ALA A 848 25.71 27.52 31.01
N ALA A 849 26.69 26.96 30.28
CA ALA A 849 27.13 27.50 29.00
C ALA A 849 26.10 27.23 27.88
N ARG A 850 25.64 25.97 27.75
CA ARG A 850 24.55 25.60 26.83
C ARG A 850 23.25 26.31 27.19
N ALA A 851 22.89 26.36 28.48
CA ALA A 851 21.68 27.04 28.94
C ALA A 851 21.70 28.55 28.62
N THR A 852 22.85 29.21 28.80
CA THR A 852 23.05 30.62 28.43
C THR A 852 23.00 30.83 26.91
N SER A 853 23.64 29.95 26.13
CA SER A 853 23.62 29.99 24.66
C SER A 853 22.20 29.92 24.10
N LEU A 854 21.43 28.93 24.57
CA LEU A 854 20.02 28.71 24.24
C LEU A 854 19.11 29.90 24.61
N PHE A 855 19.40 30.59 25.72
CA PHE A 855 18.66 31.77 26.14
C PHE A 855 18.99 32.99 25.29
N LEU A 856 20.27 33.27 25.05
CA LEU A 856 20.73 34.41 24.25
C LEU A 856 20.23 34.33 22.79
N LEU A 857 20.39 33.17 22.15
CA LEU A 857 19.92 32.92 20.78
C LEU A 857 18.40 33.08 20.67
N GLY A 858 17.63 32.42 21.56
CA GLY A 858 16.17 32.50 21.57
C GLY A 858 15.64 33.92 21.80
N ARG A 859 16.29 34.69 22.68
CA ARG A 859 15.92 36.08 22.99
C ARG A 859 16.23 37.04 21.85
N GLU A 860 17.38 36.89 21.18
CA GLU A 860 17.72 37.71 20.02
C GLU A 860 16.80 37.39 18.82
N TRP A 861 16.43 36.12 18.64
CA TRP A 861 15.46 35.72 17.61
C TRP A 861 14.06 36.25 17.92
N GLN A 862 13.63 36.24 19.20
CA GLN A 862 12.34 36.79 19.62
C GLN A 862 12.21 38.30 19.30
N ARG A 863 13.29 39.08 19.48
CA ARG A 863 13.35 40.50 19.06
C ARG A 863 13.15 40.70 17.56
N ARG A 864 13.51 39.69 16.75
CA ARG A 864 13.52 39.67 15.28
C ARG A 864 12.35 38.87 14.68
N ALA A 865 11.36 38.49 15.49
CA ALA A 865 10.23 37.68 15.05
C ALA A 865 9.14 38.56 14.39
N ASP A 866 9.04 38.53 13.06
CA ASP A 866 8.16 39.38 12.25
C ASP A 866 6.65 39.14 12.46
N ASP A 867 6.28 37.95 12.95
CA ASP A 867 4.89 37.53 13.12
C ASP A 867 4.58 36.96 14.52
N ALA A 868 3.30 37.04 14.88
CA ALA A 868 2.83 36.65 16.21
C ALA A 868 2.94 35.14 16.48
N THR A 869 2.91 34.28 15.45
CA THR A 869 3.04 32.82 15.63
C THR A 869 4.45 32.48 16.11
N THR A 870 5.46 32.96 15.38
CA THR A 870 6.88 32.78 15.69
C THR A 870 7.21 33.39 17.06
N ARG A 871 6.77 34.61 17.33
CA ARG A 871 7.00 35.27 18.62
C ARG A 871 6.34 34.54 19.80
N ASN A 872 5.12 34.04 19.63
CA ASN A 872 4.42 33.27 20.67
C ASN A 872 5.02 31.86 20.88
N ALA A 873 5.64 31.27 19.87
CA ALA A 873 6.39 30.02 20.02
C ALA A 873 7.68 30.26 20.82
N LEU A 874 8.45 31.29 20.46
CA LEU A 874 9.69 31.66 21.16
C LEU A 874 9.45 32.10 22.62
N LEU A 875 8.35 32.82 22.90
CA LEU A 875 7.93 33.15 24.28
C LEU A 875 7.64 31.90 25.13
N LYS A 876 6.97 30.89 24.56
CA LYS A 876 6.70 29.62 25.26
C LYS A 876 7.98 28.82 25.52
N TYR A 877 8.88 28.80 24.53
CA TYR A 877 10.20 28.17 24.64
C TYR A 877 11.05 28.85 25.74
N GLU A 878 11.16 30.18 25.74
CA GLU A 878 11.90 30.94 26.75
C GLU A 878 11.35 30.69 28.16
N GLN A 879 10.02 30.73 28.33
CA GLN A 879 9.36 30.42 29.61
C GLN A 879 9.61 28.98 30.07
N ALA A 880 9.67 28.00 29.15
CA ALA A 880 9.98 26.61 29.48
C ALA A 880 11.46 26.44 29.88
N LEU A 881 12.39 27.09 29.17
CA LEU A 881 13.83 27.06 29.44
C LEU A 881 14.15 27.66 30.82
N LEU A 882 13.64 28.88 31.09
CA LEU A 882 13.82 29.58 32.37
C LEU A 882 13.25 28.75 33.54
N LYS A 883 12.03 28.23 33.40
CA LYS A 883 11.37 27.40 34.42
C LYS A 883 12.12 26.09 34.70
N ARG A 884 12.83 25.53 33.71
CA ARG A 884 13.48 24.22 33.82
C ARG A 884 14.92 24.29 34.33
N TYR A 885 15.69 25.32 33.92
CA TYR A 885 17.13 25.40 34.20
C TYR A 885 17.54 26.60 35.06
N ASN A 886 16.61 27.50 35.41
CA ASN A 886 16.87 28.66 36.27
C ASN A 886 18.07 29.52 35.79
N VAL A 887 18.10 29.78 34.47
CA VAL A 887 19.18 30.51 33.79
C VAL A 887 19.35 31.91 34.40
N PRO A 888 20.57 32.36 34.75
CA PRO A 888 20.78 33.66 35.39
C PRO A 888 20.33 34.83 34.50
N GLU A 889 19.52 35.74 35.04
CA GLU A 889 19.24 37.03 34.39
C GLU A 889 20.45 37.99 34.42
N GLN A 890 21.47 37.70 35.24
CA GLN A 890 22.57 38.60 35.58
C GLN A 890 23.90 38.19 34.95
N GLY A 891 24.12 38.64 33.71
CA GLY A 891 25.42 38.61 33.04
C GLY A 891 25.81 37.25 32.44
N PRO A 892 26.47 37.22 31.27
CA PRO A 892 26.94 35.97 30.66
C PRO A 892 28.26 35.49 31.28
N ASP A 893 28.53 34.19 31.19
CA ASP A 893 29.91 33.73 31.11
C ASP A 893 30.56 34.37 29.86
N ASN A 894 31.68 35.07 30.06
CA ASN A 894 32.33 35.89 29.03
C ASN A 894 32.63 35.11 27.74
N GLU A 895 32.95 33.82 27.86
CA GLU A 895 33.29 32.92 26.76
C GLU A 895 32.08 32.63 25.86
N VAL A 896 30.89 32.45 26.44
CA VAL A 896 29.64 32.21 25.70
C VAL A 896 29.20 33.44 24.93
N MET A 897 29.35 34.63 25.52
CA MET A 897 29.06 35.87 24.79
C MET A 897 30.03 36.05 23.63
N SER A 898 31.34 35.89 23.88
CA SER A 898 32.40 35.98 22.86
C SER A 898 32.13 35.07 21.65
N SER A 899 31.68 33.83 21.86
CA SER A 899 31.38 32.90 20.75
C SER A 899 30.17 33.30 19.89
N LEU A 900 29.22 34.08 20.45
CA LEU A 900 28.02 34.55 19.74
C LEU A 900 28.13 36.00 19.24
N GLU A 901 29.09 36.79 19.74
CA GLU A 901 29.27 38.19 19.33
C GLU A 901 29.52 38.35 17.83
N ALA A 902 30.30 37.47 17.20
CA ALA A 902 30.55 37.51 15.76
C ALA A 902 29.26 37.33 14.96
N LEU A 903 28.38 36.41 15.37
CA LEU A 903 27.06 36.21 14.78
C LEU A 903 26.19 37.47 14.98
N PHE A 904 26.00 37.91 16.23
CA PHE A 904 25.11 39.03 16.54
C PHE A 904 25.54 40.36 15.90
N ARG A 905 26.85 40.59 15.71
CA ARG A 905 27.39 41.77 14.99
C ARG A 905 27.17 41.70 13.47
N ALA A 906 27.03 40.51 12.90
CA ALA A 906 26.78 40.32 11.46
C ALA A 906 25.29 40.45 11.09
N LEU A 907 24.38 40.37 12.06
CA LEU A 907 22.95 40.54 11.82
C LEU A 907 22.60 42.01 11.52
N PRO A 908 21.59 42.28 10.66
CA PRO A 908 21.07 43.64 10.47
C PRO A 908 20.51 44.21 11.78
N PRO A 909 20.32 45.55 11.91
CA PRO A 909 19.61 46.11 13.06
C PRO A 909 18.20 45.51 13.16
N PRO A 910 17.72 45.14 14.36
CA PRO A 910 16.37 44.60 14.53
C PRO A 910 15.33 45.67 14.17
N ASP A 911 14.25 45.25 13.52
CA ASP A 911 13.28 46.16 12.91
C ASP A 911 12.48 46.92 13.98
N THR A 912 12.96 48.10 14.35
CA THR A 912 12.33 48.92 15.39
C THR A 912 10.89 49.23 15.01
N ALA A 913 9.96 48.86 15.90
CA ALA A 913 8.55 48.72 15.54
C ALA A 913 7.91 50.04 15.08
N ARG A 914 7.87 50.27 13.76
CA ARG A 914 7.02 51.30 13.16
C ARG A 914 5.58 51.09 13.64
N PRO A 915 4.91 52.10 14.23
CA PRO A 915 3.54 51.95 14.71
C PRO A 915 2.64 51.51 13.55
N ARG A 916 2.09 50.29 13.62
CA ARG A 916 1.17 49.79 12.57
C ARG A 916 -0.07 50.67 12.54
N ALA A 917 -0.19 51.50 11.51
CA ALA A 917 -1.42 52.21 11.19
C ALA A 917 -2.58 51.19 11.13
N ARG A 918 -3.66 51.46 11.85
CA ARG A 918 -4.83 50.57 11.91
C ARG A 918 -5.49 50.48 10.54
N SER A 919 -5.26 49.39 9.81
CA SER A 919 -6.07 49.08 8.62
C SER A 919 -7.53 48.87 9.06
N ARG A 920 -8.43 49.74 8.58
CA ARG A 920 -9.87 49.59 8.81
C ARG A 920 -10.36 48.37 8.06
N SER A 921 -10.88 47.37 8.77
CA SER A 921 -11.64 46.27 8.15
C SER A 921 -12.93 46.83 7.55
N SER A 922 -13.13 46.67 6.25
CA SER A 922 -14.38 46.99 5.56
C SER A 922 -15.50 46.04 6.00
N ARG A 923 -16.32 46.46 6.96
CA ARG A 923 -17.62 45.83 7.23
C ARG A 923 -18.70 46.59 6.46
N THR A 924 -19.41 45.88 5.58
CA THR A 924 -20.65 46.37 4.99
C THR A 924 -21.73 46.51 6.08
N PRO A 925 -22.57 47.56 6.05
CA PRO A 925 -23.60 47.76 7.06
C PRO A 925 -24.85 46.93 6.75
N SER A 926 -25.41 46.26 7.77
CA SER A 926 -26.79 45.78 7.77
C SER A 926 -27.68 46.81 8.47
N VAL A 927 -28.76 47.23 7.81
CA VAL A 927 -29.72 48.20 8.37
C VAL A 927 -30.46 47.59 9.55
N ALA A 928 -30.46 48.28 10.70
CA ALA A 928 -31.38 48.06 11.81
C ALA A 928 -31.62 49.41 12.52
N THR A 929 -32.90 49.74 12.71
CA THR A 929 -33.41 51.05 13.17
C THR A 929 -33.09 51.39 14.62
N GLU A 930 -33.06 52.69 14.92
CA GLU A 930 -32.91 53.27 16.26
C GLU A 930 -34.08 52.92 17.21
N ARG A 931 -33.83 53.04 18.52
CA ARG A 931 -34.71 53.78 19.44
C ARG A 931 -34.02 54.13 20.76
N ASP A 932 -34.44 55.26 21.33
CA ASP A 932 -33.79 55.99 22.41
C ASP A 932 -33.83 55.32 23.78
N ALA A 933 -32.77 55.55 24.58
CA ALA A 933 -32.90 56.27 25.85
C ALA A 933 -31.53 56.84 26.28
N SER A 934 -31.51 58.09 26.73
CA SER A 934 -30.38 58.86 27.27
C SER A 934 -30.84 59.57 28.57
N PRO A 935 -30.16 60.57 29.16
CA PRO A 935 -28.74 60.99 29.09
C PRO A 935 -28.07 61.17 30.49
N SER A 936 -26.74 61.39 30.51
CA SER A 936 -25.98 62.27 31.43
C SER A 936 -24.47 61.99 31.27
N ASP A 937 -23.52 62.91 31.15
CA ASP A 937 -23.53 64.39 31.10
C ASP A 937 -22.17 64.84 30.46
N VAL A 938 -22.11 65.83 29.53
CA VAL A 938 -21.90 67.30 29.73
C VAL A 938 -20.47 67.61 30.23
N ASP A 939 -19.60 68.44 29.60
CA ASP A 939 -19.64 69.43 28.49
C ASP A 939 -18.31 69.40 27.67
N LEU A 940 -18.14 69.84 26.40
CA LEU A 940 -18.38 71.12 25.66
C LEU A 940 -17.37 72.26 25.98
N ASP A 941 -16.92 73.08 25.01
CA ASP A 941 -17.17 73.11 23.53
C ASP A 941 -15.84 73.07 22.70
N ASP A 942 -15.41 73.89 21.72
CA ASP A 942 -15.83 75.18 21.10
C ASP A 942 -15.33 75.28 19.61
N ALA A 943 -15.71 76.35 18.89
CA ALA A 943 -15.62 76.56 17.43
C ALA A 943 -14.21 76.84 16.83
N THR A 944 -13.99 76.75 15.50
CA THR A 944 -14.34 77.82 14.52
C THR A 944 -14.25 77.38 13.03
N THR A 945 -14.70 78.25 12.11
CA THR A 945 -15.10 77.95 10.71
C THR A 945 -14.34 78.71 9.61
N SER A 946 -14.10 78.06 8.47
CA SER A 946 -13.92 78.62 7.09
C SER A 946 -13.84 77.42 6.10
N GLU A 947 -14.59 77.31 5.00
CA GLU A 947 -14.42 78.02 3.70
C GLU A 947 -13.08 77.66 3.01
N GLU A 948 -12.98 77.29 1.71
CA GLU A 948 -13.93 77.35 0.57
C GLU A 948 -13.47 76.42 -0.61
N GLU A 949 -14.38 76.05 -1.54
CA GLU A 949 -14.19 75.85 -3.03
C GLU A 949 -13.10 74.85 -3.60
N VAL A 950 -13.14 74.24 -4.81
CA VAL A 950 -14.12 74.13 -5.94
C VAL A 950 -13.74 72.99 -6.94
N VAL A 951 -14.73 72.23 -7.47
CA VAL A 951 -14.82 71.56 -8.84
C VAL A 951 -13.72 70.54 -9.27
N SER A 952 -13.92 69.46 -10.07
CA SER A 952 -14.98 69.00 -11.02
C SER A 952 -15.18 67.46 -11.05
N GLU A 953 -16.34 67.03 -11.60
CA GLU A 953 -16.63 65.66 -12.06
C GLU A 953 -16.33 65.45 -13.60
N PRO A 954 -16.89 64.46 -14.35
CA PRO A 954 -16.37 63.09 -14.48
C PRO A 954 -16.27 62.59 -15.96
N ARG A 955 -15.85 61.32 -16.21
CA ARG A 955 -16.57 60.38 -17.13
C ARG A 955 -15.98 58.95 -17.29
N ARG A 956 -16.86 58.07 -17.80
CA ARG A 956 -16.72 56.61 -18.06
C ARG A 956 -15.84 56.25 -19.26
N ARG A 957 -15.24 55.05 -19.24
CA ARG A 957 -15.48 53.89 -20.16
C ARG A 957 -14.64 52.66 -19.71
N GLN A 958 -15.26 51.49 -19.51
CA GLN A 958 -15.34 50.32 -20.42
C GLN A 958 -13.98 49.76 -20.91
N ARG A 959 -13.77 48.44 -20.70
CA ARG A 959 -12.66 47.62 -21.24
C ARG A 959 -13.20 46.65 -22.33
N PRO A 960 -12.38 46.24 -23.31
CA PRO A 960 -12.79 45.33 -24.40
C PRO A 960 -12.48 43.85 -24.13
N LEU A 961 -12.98 42.99 -25.03
CA LEU A 961 -12.59 41.59 -25.25
C LEU A 961 -11.62 41.51 -26.46
N PRO A 962 -10.79 40.46 -26.59
CA PRO A 962 -10.12 40.08 -27.84
C PRO A 962 -11.01 39.17 -28.72
N SER A 963 -10.59 38.91 -29.97
CA SER A 963 -11.32 38.15 -31.01
C SER A 963 -10.48 37.05 -31.68
N HIS A 964 -11.10 36.25 -32.56
CA HIS A 964 -10.52 35.22 -33.44
C HIS A 964 -9.58 35.82 -34.51
N ASP A 965 -8.74 35.05 -35.23
CA ASP A 965 -9.01 34.17 -36.40
C ASP A 965 -7.82 33.15 -36.55
N GLU A 966 -7.97 31.84 -36.87
CA GLU A 966 -8.25 31.15 -38.17
C GLU A 966 -7.11 31.28 -39.23
N VAL A 967 -6.64 30.26 -39.98
CA VAL A 967 -6.92 28.80 -40.16
C VAL A 967 -5.56 28.00 -40.17
N ASP A 968 -5.41 26.67 -40.34
CA ASP A 968 -5.65 25.76 -41.49
C ASP A 968 -5.71 24.26 -41.05
N GLU A 969 -6.06 23.35 -41.98
CA GLU A 969 -6.28 21.89 -41.85
C GLU A 969 -4.93 21.09 -41.84
N ASP A 970 -4.80 19.79 -41.48
CA ASP A 970 -5.46 18.56 -41.98
C ASP A 970 -5.60 17.43 -40.92
N GLU A 971 -6.29 16.34 -41.30
CA GLU A 971 -6.60 15.14 -40.51
C GLU A 971 -5.44 14.10 -40.44
N ASP A 972 -5.36 13.27 -39.39
CA ASP A 972 -5.34 11.80 -39.56
C ASP A 972 -5.53 10.98 -38.26
N GLU A 973 -5.79 9.67 -38.46
CA GLU A 973 -6.44 8.65 -37.61
C GLU A 973 -6.01 8.38 -36.15
N LEU A 974 -6.95 7.76 -35.40
CA LEU A 974 -6.77 7.11 -34.09
C LEU A 974 -6.30 5.66 -34.26
N GLY A 975 -5.41 5.17 -33.39
CA GLY A 975 -5.03 3.75 -33.34
C GLY A 975 -4.43 3.29 -32.01
N LEU A 976 -5.18 2.41 -31.31
CA LEU A 976 -4.88 1.73 -30.03
C LEU A 976 -4.86 2.62 -28.76
#